data_AF-A0A5N6LF27-F1
#
_entry.id   AF-A0A5N6LF27-F1
#
_cell.length_a   1.000
_cell.length_b   1.000
_cell.length_c   1.000
_cell.angle_alpha   90.00
_cell.angle_beta   90.00
_cell.angle_gamma   90.00
#
_symmetry.space_group_name_H-M   'P 1'
#
loop_
_entity.id
_entity.type
_entity.pdbx_description
1 polymer ?
#
loop_
_entity_poly.entity_id
_entity_poly.type
_entity_poly.pdbx_seq_one_letter_code
_entity_poly.pdbx_strand_id
1 'polypeptide(L)'
;MQLRKQIMASFAPLISAFTPTFVRNASTSSFFPTQFGSYFEPNPRDRVYYLNRDIERLMNSGSIDCALQLFDQMPIRDVITWNIMISGLKQNGFSKEALYVYSQMVSQGFVESSSTFSTVLGAFSHEGLYQEGIQVHSRVIVLGLSLNVYVGSALINLYMNMGIVDFALRLFNDLPERNLATWNQLLRGFGEFKLSQRLQLYYRMKREGVLLTPLIFCYLIRSFGNERFVDKGKELHSYAIKVGWSESDLFVSNALVDFYSACGSLIDAKKSFDVIPTSDVISWNSLVSVYAYNGVASSALAIFSMMQVWGKNPSVRSFVRLLNFSSKNVNLILGKQIHCFVLKLGLELDSCYIHSALIDMYGKCGEIESSVALYENIPRKNLEVCNSLMTSLAHCGIVEDVIEMFGLMVDEDIGFDEVSLSTTINTLSKSTYASLTSCKLLHHCAVKSGFDHDLAVSCSLIDSYSRFGDVKSYCQVFEQLSSPNVTCFTSMISAYSRNKMGMQCCKFLEAMISKGLKPDKVTFLCVLTACNHSGMVQEGKMVFESMKTVHGIDPESQHLACMIDLLGHKGLLEEAERLLEQTQAFQNAWKQACSTAAAVLLVPPDRTYLVNATRFRGPCAEDLIVQIDGIIVAPGEPKNWDPRNPRTWLYFANLTGVIFQGHGVIDGSGRKWWAASCKKNKTNALTIDQSSNIEVNGLTFRNSQQMHFTVSRSESIRIFSVLVSSPEDSPNTDGIHLTASKNVVIENSKIGTGDDCISIVSGCSNIMMKTISCGPGHGISIGSLGKDNSTDFVSAVVLDTAFLKGTTNGLRIKTWQGGSGYVRAVRYENVQMDDVANPIIIDQFYCDSPKSCQNQTSAVEISQIMYVNIHGTSKSPNAMKFACSDTVPCSKIVLNDINLKRTDGKSAQTFCNSVKGFAYDNVQPSADCLMTDNNLVYQTRNRIQA
;
A
#
# COMPACT_ATOMS: atom_id res chain seq x y z
N MET A 1 51.63 8.17 21.92
CA MET A 1 52.57 7.03 21.68
C MET A 1 51.83 5.72 21.38
N GLN A 2 50.77 5.36 22.13
CA GLN A 2 49.91 4.19 21.84
C GLN A 2 49.21 4.25 20.47
N LEU A 3 48.72 5.43 20.07
CA LEU A 3 48.11 5.67 18.75
C LEU A 3 49.05 5.35 17.58
N ARG A 4 50.33 5.74 17.71
CA ARG A 4 51.40 5.47 16.73
C ARG A 4 51.68 3.97 16.58
N LYS A 5 51.57 3.21 17.67
CA LYS A 5 51.77 1.75 17.70
C LYS A 5 50.55 0.98 17.16
N GLN A 6 49.32 1.45 17.42
CA GLN A 6 48.10 0.80 16.92
C GLN A 6 47.88 1.01 15.40
N ILE A 7 48.20 2.19 14.87
CA ILE A 7 48.12 2.48 13.42
C ILE A 7 49.18 1.69 12.65
N MET A 8 50.40 1.59 13.17
CA MET A 8 51.46 0.75 12.60
C MET A 8 51.09 -0.74 12.60
N ALA A 9 50.34 -1.22 13.60
CA ALA A 9 49.92 -2.61 13.70
C ALA A 9 48.73 -2.95 12.78
N SER A 10 47.76 -2.04 12.59
CA SER A 10 46.59 -2.28 11.73
C SER A 10 46.89 -2.19 10.22
N PHE A 11 47.95 -1.47 9.85
CA PHE A 11 48.40 -1.33 8.46
C PHE A 11 49.67 -2.13 8.15
N ALA A 12 50.22 -2.92 9.09
CA ALA A 12 51.44 -3.71 8.87
C ALA A 12 51.41 -4.60 7.60
N PRO A 13 50.29 -5.22 7.20
CA PRO A 13 50.22 -6.00 5.95
C PRO A 13 50.15 -5.12 4.68
N LEU A 14 49.64 -3.88 4.79
CA LEU A 14 49.57 -2.92 3.69
C LEU A 14 50.88 -2.14 3.52
N ILE A 15 51.57 -1.84 4.63
CA ILE A 15 52.84 -1.13 4.67
C ILE A 15 53.99 -2.01 4.15
N SER A 16 53.90 -3.34 4.27
CA SER A 16 54.92 -4.25 3.70
C SER A 16 54.89 -4.36 2.18
N ALA A 17 53.86 -3.84 1.51
CA ALA A 17 53.73 -3.82 0.05
C ALA A 17 54.16 -2.49 -0.61
N PHE A 18 54.44 -1.45 0.18
CA PHE A 18 54.73 -0.11 -0.34
C PHE A 18 56.03 0.45 0.25
N THR A 19 57.12 0.19 -0.45
CA THR A 19 58.38 0.93 -0.27
C THR A 19 58.18 2.42 -0.60
N PRO A 20 58.73 3.35 0.21
CA PRO A 20 58.58 4.78 -0.03
C PRO A 20 59.39 5.23 -1.26
N THR A 21 58.74 5.83 -2.25
CA THR A 21 59.41 6.47 -3.42
C THR A 21 59.85 7.91 -3.17
N PHE A 22 59.61 8.48 -1.99
CA PHE A 22 60.18 9.78 -1.62
C PHE A 22 61.53 9.61 -0.92
N VAL A 23 62.55 9.23 -1.71
CA VAL A 23 63.95 9.28 -1.30
C VAL A 23 64.39 10.75 -1.30
N ARG A 24 64.89 11.19 -0.14
CA ARG A 24 65.67 12.42 0.03
C ARG A 24 66.86 12.42 -0.94
N ASN A 25 66.94 13.42 -1.80
CA ASN A 25 68.22 13.93 -2.29
C ASN A 25 68.27 15.43 -2.02
N ALA A 26 68.84 15.81 -0.88
CA ALA A 26 69.28 17.17 -0.64
C ALA A 26 70.68 17.31 -1.28
N SER A 27 70.73 17.90 -2.47
CA SER A 27 71.97 18.43 -3.04
C SER A 27 71.96 19.95 -2.88
N THR A 28 72.83 20.42 -2.01
CA THR A 28 73.29 21.79 -1.86
C THR A 28 73.70 22.41 -3.21
N SER A 29 73.16 23.57 -3.57
CA SER A 29 73.79 24.47 -4.54
C SER A 29 73.72 25.92 -4.07
N SER A 30 74.91 26.37 -3.66
CA SER A 30 75.54 27.68 -3.80
C SER A 30 74.69 28.94 -4.03
N PHE A 31 74.89 29.87 -3.09
CA PHE A 31 74.65 31.31 -3.14
C PHE A 31 75.46 32.08 -4.23
N PHE A 32 74.93 33.29 -4.54
CA PHE A 32 75.53 34.56 -5.03
C PHE A 32 75.39 34.92 -6.53
N PRO A 33 75.39 36.23 -6.91
CA PRO A 33 75.21 37.47 -6.14
C PRO A 33 74.21 38.50 -6.73
N THR A 34 73.92 39.50 -5.91
CA THR A 34 73.17 40.75 -6.13
C THR A 34 73.66 41.62 -7.31
N GLN A 35 72.72 42.25 -8.01
CA GLN A 35 72.91 43.59 -8.60
C GLN A 35 71.70 44.47 -8.29
N PHE A 36 71.99 45.62 -7.65
CA PHE A 36 71.05 46.69 -7.32
C PHE A 36 70.69 47.51 -8.57
N GLY A 37 69.42 47.87 -8.73
CA GLY A 37 68.98 48.74 -9.81
C GLY A 37 67.53 49.24 -9.70
N SER A 38 67.37 50.43 -9.10
CA SER A 38 66.25 51.38 -9.20
C SER A 38 64.94 51.14 -8.43
N TYR A 39 64.62 52.15 -7.61
CA TYR A 39 63.41 52.35 -6.83
C TYR A 39 62.20 52.61 -7.74
N PHE A 40 61.28 51.66 -7.81
CA PHE A 40 59.80 51.79 -7.89
C PHE A 40 59.23 50.40 -8.25
N GLU A 41 59.46 49.39 -7.40
CA GLU A 41 58.74 48.11 -7.52
C GLU A 41 57.67 48.03 -6.41
N PRO A 42 56.43 47.64 -6.73
CA PRO A 42 55.47 47.25 -5.70
C PRO A 42 56.10 46.13 -4.86
N ASN A 43 55.92 46.18 -3.55
CA ASN A 43 56.38 45.13 -2.63
C ASN A 43 56.13 43.75 -3.26
N PRO A 44 57.15 42.88 -3.41
CA PRO A 44 56.99 41.58 -4.09
C PRO A 44 55.82 40.77 -3.53
N ARG A 45 55.49 40.96 -2.24
CA ARG A 45 54.32 40.35 -1.58
C ARG A 45 52.96 40.87 -2.08
N ASP A 46 52.85 42.16 -2.40
CA ASP A 46 51.62 42.74 -2.93
C ASP A 46 51.36 42.22 -4.35
N ARG A 47 52.43 42.05 -5.14
CA ARG A 47 52.35 41.46 -6.48
C ARG A 47 51.88 40.00 -6.45
N VAL A 48 52.36 39.18 -5.50
CA VAL A 48 51.90 37.80 -5.30
C VAL A 48 50.42 37.77 -4.89
N TYR A 49 49.98 38.69 -4.03
CA TYR A 49 48.58 38.78 -3.61
C TYR A 49 47.62 39.07 -4.79
N TYR A 50 47.94 40.03 -5.65
CA TYR A 50 47.11 40.34 -6.82
C TYR A 50 47.08 39.18 -7.83
N LEU A 51 48.23 38.54 -8.08
CA LEU A 51 48.32 37.37 -8.97
C LEU A 51 47.54 36.17 -8.40
N ASN A 52 47.59 35.93 -7.08
CA ASN A 52 46.79 34.90 -6.41
C ASN A 52 45.29 35.13 -6.63
N ARG A 53 44.82 36.39 -6.53
CA ARG A 53 43.42 36.75 -6.76
C ARG A 53 43.00 36.58 -8.23
N ASP A 54 43.89 36.87 -9.16
CA ASP A 54 43.63 36.70 -10.59
C ASP A 54 43.59 35.20 -10.98
N ILE A 55 44.47 34.38 -10.42
CA ILE A 55 44.42 32.91 -10.56
C ILE A 55 43.11 32.37 -9.98
N GLU A 56 42.72 32.80 -8.78
CA GLU A 56 41.44 32.39 -8.17
C GLU A 56 40.24 32.77 -9.04
N ARG A 57 40.25 33.98 -9.63
CA ARG A 57 39.20 34.42 -10.55
C ARG A 57 39.13 33.54 -11.80
N LEU A 58 40.28 33.22 -12.41
CA LEU A 58 40.36 32.39 -13.62
C LEU A 58 39.91 30.94 -13.35
N MET A 59 40.25 30.41 -12.18
CA MET A 59 39.81 29.08 -11.74
C MET A 59 38.29 29.01 -11.49
N ASN A 60 37.72 30.06 -10.90
CA ASN A 60 36.27 30.16 -10.69
C ASN A 60 35.48 30.36 -12.00
N SER A 61 36.11 30.91 -13.05
CA SER A 61 35.51 31.06 -14.38
C SER A 61 35.74 29.85 -15.30
N GLY A 62 36.36 28.78 -14.82
CA GLY A 62 36.64 27.56 -15.60
C GLY A 62 37.75 27.73 -16.66
N SER A 63 38.52 28.81 -16.63
CA SER A 63 39.59 29.11 -17.59
C SER A 63 40.93 28.55 -17.09
N ILE A 64 41.02 27.22 -17.03
CA ILE A 64 42.09 26.49 -16.33
C ILE A 64 43.45 26.67 -17.00
N ASP A 65 43.51 26.63 -18.34
CA ASP A 65 44.77 26.78 -19.08
C ASP A 65 45.41 28.15 -18.85
N CYS A 66 44.60 29.21 -18.81
CA CYS A 66 45.06 30.56 -18.50
C CYS A 66 45.56 30.68 -17.05
N ALA A 67 44.91 29.99 -16.11
CA ALA A 67 45.33 29.96 -14.71
C ALA A 67 46.67 29.21 -14.53
N LEU A 68 46.84 28.08 -15.22
CA LEU A 68 48.10 27.31 -15.24
C LEU A 68 49.24 28.11 -15.87
N GLN A 69 49.00 28.79 -17.01
CA GLN A 69 49.99 29.67 -17.64
C GLN A 69 50.40 30.82 -16.73
N LEU A 70 49.43 31.48 -16.09
CA LEU A 70 49.72 32.57 -15.15
C LEU A 70 50.50 32.05 -13.94
N PHE A 71 50.11 30.89 -13.41
CA PHE A 71 50.81 30.20 -12.33
C PHE A 71 52.25 29.87 -12.70
N ASP A 72 52.52 29.36 -13.90
CA ASP A 72 53.86 29.01 -14.40
C ASP A 72 54.75 30.25 -14.59
N GLN A 73 54.16 31.39 -14.95
CA GLN A 73 54.86 32.67 -15.12
C GLN A 73 55.18 33.39 -13.80
N MET A 74 54.67 32.92 -12.66
CA MET A 74 54.96 33.54 -11.36
C MET A 74 56.42 33.29 -10.92
N PRO A 75 57.23 34.34 -10.68
CA PRO A 75 58.62 34.19 -10.25
C PRO A 75 58.76 33.79 -8.78
N ILE A 76 57.77 34.13 -7.94
CA ILE A 76 57.70 33.80 -6.52
C ILE A 76 56.30 33.26 -6.24
N ARG A 77 56.22 32.07 -5.62
CA ARG A 77 54.98 31.42 -5.23
C ARG A 77 54.99 31.20 -3.72
N ASP A 78 53.85 31.40 -3.06
CA ASP A 78 53.69 31.08 -1.65
C ASP A 78 52.73 29.89 -1.47
N VAL A 79 52.59 29.41 -0.23
CA VAL A 79 51.71 28.29 0.10
C VAL A 79 50.25 28.58 -0.30
N ILE A 80 49.84 29.86 -0.32
CA ILE A 80 48.50 30.28 -0.72
C ILE A 80 48.33 30.09 -2.23
N THR A 81 49.30 30.50 -3.06
CA THR A 81 49.31 30.28 -4.51
C THR A 81 49.11 28.79 -4.85
N TRP A 82 49.87 27.91 -4.20
CA TRP A 82 49.75 26.45 -4.41
C TRP A 82 48.38 25.92 -3.96
N ASN A 83 47.86 26.37 -2.82
CA ASN A 83 46.55 25.95 -2.32
C ASN A 83 45.40 26.40 -3.24
N ILE A 84 45.48 27.60 -3.83
CA ILE A 84 44.49 28.10 -4.80
C ILE A 84 44.48 27.20 -6.05
N MET A 85 45.65 26.83 -6.57
CA MET A 85 45.74 25.93 -7.72
C MET A 85 45.16 24.54 -7.42
N ILE A 86 45.53 23.93 -6.30
CA ILE A 86 45.03 22.61 -5.89
C ILE A 86 43.50 22.66 -5.70
N SER A 87 42.98 23.71 -5.06
CA SER A 87 41.54 23.87 -4.83
C SER A 87 40.77 24.14 -6.13
N GLY A 88 41.30 24.98 -7.02
CA GLY A 88 40.67 25.32 -8.29
C GLY A 88 40.66 24.15 -9.27
N LEU A 89 41.74 23.35 -9.34
CA LEU A 89 41.78 22.12 -10.14
C LEU A 89 40.76 21.10 -9.64
N LYS A 90 40.65 20.95 -8.31
CA LYS A 90 39.62 20.11 -7.69
C LYS A 90 38.20 20.55 -8.07
N GLN A 91 37.89 21.84 -7.98
CA GLN A 91 36.55 22.36 -8.29
C GLN A 91 36.14 22.14 -9.74
N ASN A 92 37.11 22.08 -10.66
CA ASN A 92 36.89 21.86 -12.07
C ASN A 92 37.02 20.37 -12.51
N GLY A 93 37.20 19.42 -11.58
CA GLY A 93 37.26 17.98 -11.87
C GLY A 93 38.64 17.41 -12.24
N PHE A 94 39.71 18.22 -12.18
CA PHE A 94 41.08 17.83 -12.55
C PHE A 94 41.91 17.38 -11.33
N SER A 95 41.42 16.35 -10.62
CA SER A 95 42.00 15.92 -9.34
C SER A 95 43.37 15.24 -9.47
N LYS A 96 43.70 14.65 -10.63
CA LYS A 96 45.03 14.05 -10.89
C LYS A 96 46.09 15.12 -11.11
N GLU A 97 45.72 16.19 -11.79
CA GLU A 97 46.53 17.39 -11.98
C GLU A 97 46.74 18.10 -10.64
N ALA A 98 45.72 18.14 -9.77
CA ALA A 98 45.85 18.64 -8.41
C ALA A 98 46.87 17.84 -7.58
N LEU A 99 46.93 16.52 -7.75
CA LEU A 99 47.96 15.66 -7.14
C LEU A 99 49.36 15.99 -7.68
N TYR A 100 49.49 16.23 -8.98
CA TYR A 100 50.77 16.61 -9.60
C TYR A 100 51.27 17.96 -9.05
N VAL A 101 50.39 18.96 -8.97
CA VAL A 101 50.69 20.27 -8.38
C VAL A 101 51.07 20.14 -6.90
N TYR A 102 50.38 19.29 -6.13
CA TYR A 102 50.76 18.99 -4.74
C TYR A 102 52.15 18.33 -4.65
N SER A 103 52.46 17.37 -5.52
CA SER A 103 53.77 16.73 -5.57
C SER A 103 54.89 17.72 -5.90
N GLN A 104 54.63 18.71 -6.77
CA GLN A 104 55.58 19.78 -7.07
C GLN A 104 55.79 20.73 -5.89
N MET A 105 54.72 21.10 -5.18
CA MET A 105 54.82 21.91 -3.96
C MET A 105 55.75 21.24 -2.94
N VAL A 106 55.57 19.94 -2.71
CA VAL A 106 56.39 19.16 -1.75
C VAL A 106 57.84 19.01 -2.22
N SER A 107 58.07 18.76 -3.52
CA SER A 107 59.44 18.61 -4.06
C SER A 107 60.24 19.91 -4.03
N GLN A 108 59.57 21.07 -4.11
CA GLN A 108 60.17 22.39 -3.97
C GLN A 108 60.39 22.82 -2.51
N GLY A 109 60.06 21.96 -1.53
CA GLY A 109 60.35 22.19 -0.11
C GLY A 109 59.39 23.13 0.61
N PHE A 110 58.22 23.43 0.03
CA PHE A 110 57.19 24.21 0.74
C PHE A 110 56.58 23.37 1.87
N VAL A 111 56.46 23.98 3.06
CA VAL A 111 55.87 23.31 4.23
C VAL A 111 54.35 23.25 4.07
N GLU A 112 53.82 22.04 4.09
CA GLU A 112 52.38 21.79 3.98
C GLU A 112 51.64 22.32 5.24
N SER A 113 50.53 23.03 5.03
CA SER A 113 49.70 23.58 6.10
C SER A 113 48.44 22.74 6.34
N SER A 114 47.73 22.98 7.45
CA SER A 114 46.44 22.30 7.72
C SER A 114 45.41 22.51 6.60
N SER A 115 45.41 23.68 5.95
CA SER A 115 44.54 23.95 4.80
C SER A 115 44.98 23.17 3.56
N THR A 116 46.29 23.06 3.31
CA THR A 116 46.84 22.23 2.23
C THR A 116 46.36 20.77 2.37
N PHE A 117 46.51 20.16 3.55
CA PHE A 117 46.06 18.79 3.79
C PHE A 117 44.55 18.63 3.65
N SER A 118 43.75 19.57 4.16
CA SER A 118 42.29 19.53 4.04
C SER A 118 41.84 19.58 2.57
N THR A 119 42.48 20.41 1.73
CA THR A 119 42.15 20.54 0.31
C THR A 119 42.52 19.30 -0.48
N VAL A 120 43.74 18.78 -0.27
CA VAL A 120 44.30 17.61 -0.96
C VAL A 120 43.51 16.34 -0.61
N LEU A 121 43.29 16.07 0.68
CA LEU A 121 42.48 14.92 1.13
C LEU A 121 41.03 15.03 0.64
N GLY A 122 40.48 16.23 0.61
CA GLY A 122 39.15 16.48 0.07
C GLY A 122 39.03 16.26 -1.44
N ALA A 123 40.11 16.43 -2.22
CA ALA A 123 40.13 16.10 -3.65
C ALA A 123 40.14 14.58 -3.86
N PHE A 124 40.97 13.86 -3.10
CA PHE A 124 41.12 12.41 -3.25
C PHE A 124 39.88 11.62 -2.82
N SER A 125 39.14 12.14 -1.85
CA SER A 125 37.88 11.56 -1.40
C SER A 125 36.81 11.53 -2.49
N HIS A 126 36.81 12.46 -3.44
CA HIS A 126 35.73 12.61 -4.44
C HIS A 126 35.94 11.74 -5.69
N GLU A 127 37.20 11.45 -6.03
CA GLU A 127 37.60 10.71 -7.26
C GLU A 127 38.11 9.28 -6.98
N GLY A 128 37.99 8.80 -5.74
CA GLY A 128 38.37 7.42 -5.37
C GLY A 128 39.88 7.15 -5.33
N LEU A 129 40.72 8.19 -5.26
CA LEU A 129 42.20 8.10 -5.16
C LEU A 129 42.64 7.74 -3.73
N TYR A 130 42.18 6.58 -3.26
CA TYR A 130 42.30 6.18 -1.86
C TYR A 130 43.73 5.81 -1.43
N GLN A 131 44.55 5.31 -2.37
CA GLN A 131 45.93 4.92 -2.08
C GLN A 131 46.79 6.14 -1.75
N GLU A 132 46.66 7.20 -2.55
CA GLU A 132 47.32 8.48 -2.39
C GLU A 132 46.81 9.19 -1.12
N GLY A 133 45.51 9.08 -0.83
CA GLY A 133 44.93 9.55 0.43
C GLY A 133 45.56 8.94 1.68
N ILE A 134 45.87 7.64 1.68
CA ILE A 134 46.56 6.96 2.79
C ILE A 134 48.02 7.44 2.92
N GLN A 135 48.69 7.71 1.80
CA GLN A 135 50.06 8.27 1.83
C GLN A 135 50.08 9.67 2.45
N VAL A 136 49.12 10.52 2.07
CA VAL A 136 48.96 11.86 2.67
C VAL A 136 48.58 11.76 4.15
N HIS A 137 47.73 10.82 4.56
CA HIS A 137 47.45 10.59 5.97
C HIS A 137 48.72 10.20 6.76
N SER A 138 49.58 9.36 6.19
CA SER A 138 50.87 9.01 6.81
C SER A 138 51.76 10.24 7.01
N ARG A 139 51.78 11.16 6.02
CA ARG A 139 52.49 12.44 6.10
C ARG A 139 51.91 13.35 7.20
N VAL A 140 50.59 13.44 7.33
CA VAL A 140 49.88 14.18 8.39
C VAL A 140 50.30 13.69 9.78
N ILE A 141 50.43 12.37 9.98
CA ILE A 141 50.86 11.78 11.26
C ILE A 141 52.32 12.16 11.56
N VAL A 142 53.21 12.13 10.56
CA VAL A 142 54.63 12.49 10.72
C VAL A 142 54.79 13.96 11.12
N LEU A 143 53.97 14.86 10.56
CA LEU A 143 53.99 16.29 10.86
C LEU A 143 53.21 16.67 12.12
N GLY A 144 52.57 15.71 12.80
CA GLY A 144 51.83 15.95 14.05
C GLY A 144 50.51 16.69 13.87
N LEU A 145 49.95 16.73 12.66
CA LEU A 145 48.73 17.47 12.33
C LEU A 145 47.44 16.63 12.48
N SER A 146 47.53 15.40 13.00
CA SER A 146 46.40 14.47 13.08
C SER A 146 45.27 14.90 14.03
N LEU A 147 45.54 15.80 14.98
CA LEU A 147 44.54 16.34 15.91
C LEU A 147 43.90 17.65 15.43
N ASN A 148 44.32 18.17 14.27
CA ASN A 148 43.73 19.36 13.69
C ASN A 148 42.33 19.05 13.14
N VAL A 149 41.31 19.80 13.57
CA VAL A 149 39.90 19.54 13.25
C VAL A 149 39.60 19.57 11.74
N TYR A 150 40.27 20.43 10.97
CA TYR A 150 40.08 20.52 9.52
C TYR A 150 40.67 19.31 8.79
N VAL A 151 41.89 18.92 9.17
CA VAL A 151 42.55 17.72 8.62
C VAL A 151 41.79 16.45 9.04
N GLY A 152 41.38 16.37 10.30
CA GLY A 152 40.56 15.27 10.82
C GLY A 152 39.22 15.14 10.10
N SER A 153 38.54 16.25 9.80
CA SER A 153 37.30 16.25 8.99
C SER A 153 37.51 15.65 7.60
N ALA A 154 38.61 16.03 6.93
CA ALA A 154 38.94 15.54 5.60
C ALA A 154 39.33 14.05 5.61
N LEU A 155 40.04 13.60 6.66
CA LEU A 155 40.37 12.18 6.87
C LEU A 155 39.13 11.34 7.15
N ILE A 156 38.21 11.81 7.99
CA ILE A 156 36.93 11.12 8.25
C ILE A 156 36.17 10.94 6.92
N ASN A 157 36.03 12.00 6.11
CA ASN A 157 35.37 11.90 4.80
C ASN A 157 36.05 10.89 3.86
N LEU A 158 37.40 10.90 3.80
CA LEU A 158 38.16 9.94 2.99
C LEU A 158 37.87 8.49 3.41
N TYR A 159 37.99 8.18 4.71
CA TYR A 159 37.79 6.81 5.20
C TYR A 159 36.32 6.35 5.16
N MET A 160 35.36 7.27 5.30
CA MET A 160 33.95 6.98 5.07
C MET A 160 33.69 6.60 3.61
N ASN A 161 34.24 7.34 2.63
CA ASN A 161 34.10 6.99 1.21
C ASN A 161 34.81 5.68 0.84
N MET A 162 35.84 5.28 1.59
CA MET A 162 36.49 3.96 1.45
C MET A 162 35.67 2.80 2.05
N GLY A 163 34.59 3.07 2.78
CA GLY A 163 33.83 2.05 3.52
C GLY A 163 34.52 1.55 4.80
N ILE A 164 35.61 2.18 5.26
CA ILE A 164 36.35 1.79 6.48
C ILE A 164 35.78 2.55 7.69
N VAL A 165 34.51 2.24 8.00
CA VAL A 165 33.69 2.96 8.98
C VAL A 165 34.28 2.95 10.39
N ASP A 166 34.82 1.82 10.85
CA ASP A 166 35.39 1.69 12.20
C ASP A 166 36.62 2.59 12.42
N PHE A 167 37.42 2.80 11.36
CA PHE A 167 38.60 3.67 11.44
C PHE A 167 38.21 5.14 11.43
N ALA A 168 37.22 5.52 10.62
CA ALA A 168 36.63 6.86 10.64
C ALA A 168 36.06 7.22 12.03
N LEU A 169 35.41 6.27 12.71
CA LEU A 169 34.93 6.46 14.09
C LEU A 169 36.05 6.67 15.10
N ARG A 170 37.17 5.95 14.97
CA ARG A 170 38.34 6.16 15.85
C ARG A 170 38.92 7.54 15.66
N LEU A 171 39.14 7.96 14.42
CA LEU A 171 39.60 9.33 14.12
C LEU A 171 38.66 10.38 14.70
N PHE A 172 37.35 10.18 14.57
CA PHE A 172 36.34 11.06 15.16
C PHE A 172 36.42 11.09 16.70
N ASN A 173 36.68 9.96 17.34
CA ASN A 173 36.81 9.87 18.81
C ASN A 173 38.10 10.52 19.33
N ASP A 174 39.18 10.48 18.55
CA ASP A 174 40.48 11.01 18.94
C ASP A 174 40.58 12.54 18.80
N LEU A 175 39.68 13.17 18.03
CA LEU A 175 39.63 14.63 17.90
C LEU A 175 39.26 15.31 19.23
N PRO A 176 40.02 16.33 19.68
CA PRO A 176 39.76 17.03 20.94
C PRO A 176 38.50 17.91 20.86
N GLU A 177 38.26 18.50 19.69
CA GLU A 177 37.07 19.30 19.38
C GLU A 177 36.46 18.83 18.06
N ARG A 178 35.12 18.87 17.98
CA ARG A 178 34.34 18.42 16.83
C ARG A 178 33.42 19.55 16.39
N ASN A 179 33.61 20.02 15.17
CA ASN A 179 32.74 21.03 14.57
C ASN A 179 31.60 20.38 13.77
N LEU A 180 30.62 21.19 13.33
CA LEU A 180 29.52 20.73 12.47
C LEU A 180 30.00 19.97 11.22
N ALA A 181 31.15 20.33 10.65
CA ALA A 181 31.71 19.64 9.49
C ALA A 181 32.10 18.18 9.81
N THR A 182 32.76 17.91 10.95
CA THR A 182 33.08 16.53 11.38
C THR A 182 31.81 15.69 11.59
N TRP A 183 30.77 16.26 12.18
CA TRP A 183 29.48 15.59 12.36
C TRP A 183 28.78 15.32 11.03
N ASN A 184 28.75 16.29 10.11
CA ASN A 184 28.14 16.11 8.78
C ASN A 184 28.79 14.98 7.98
N GLN A 185 30.13 14.87 8.00
CA GLN A 185 30.83 13.80 7.28
C GLN A 185 30.52 12.41 7.86
N LEU A 186 30.48 12.30 9.18
CA LEU A 186 30.11 11.06 9.85
C LEU A 186 28.65 10.68 9.56
N LEU A 187 27.75 11.66 9.61
CA LEU A 187 26.31 11.46 9.44
C LEU A 187 25.90 11.24 7.97
N ARG A 188 26.71 11.68 7.00
CA ARG A 188 26.51 11.34 5.59
C ARG A 188 26.54 9.83 5.36
N GLY A 189 27.46 9.13 6.02
CA GLY A 189 27.54 7.67 6.01
C GLY A 189 26.76 7.01 7.15
N PHE A 190 25.85 7.72 7.83
CA PHE A 190 25.10 7.20 8.98
C PHE A 190 24.33 5.90 8.68
N GLY A 191 23.93 5.70 7.42
CA GLY A 191 23.26 4.48 6.96
C GLY A 191 24.15 3.23 6.94
N GLU A 192 25.48 3.37 6.86
CA GLU A 192 26.43 2.26 6.76
C GLU A 192 26.82 1.69 8.15
N PHE A 193 26.56 2.44 9.22
CA PHE A 193 26.84 1.99 10.59
C PHE A 193 25.87 0.89 11.03
N LYS A 194 26.23 0.09 12.04
CA LYS A 194 25.27 -0.79 12.72
C LYS A 194 24.29 0.02 13.56
N LEU A 195 23.05 -0.47 13.73
CA LEU A 195 22.00 0.21 14.51
C LEU A 195 22.46 0.65 15.92
N SER A 196 23.22 -0.21 16.62
CA SER A 196 23.76 0.11 17.94
C SER A 196 24.71 1.31 17.93
N GLN A 197 25.59 1.39 16.92
CA GLN A 197 26.53 2.51 16.74
C GLN A 197 25.78 3.79 16.36
N ARG A 198 24.76 3.70 15.49
CA ARG A 198 23.90 4.84 15.11
C ARG A 198 23.21 5.46 16.31
N LEU A 199 22.53 4.64 17.12
CA LEU A 199 21.83 5.13 18.31
C LEU A 199 22.81 5.76 19.32
N GLN A 200 23.98 5.15 19.53
CA GLN A 200 25.03 5.72 20.37
C GLN A 200 25.49 7.09 19.87
N LEU A 201 25.76 7.23 18.57
CA LEU A 201 26.16 8.50 17.96
C LEU A 201 25.06 9.57 18.09
N TYR A 202 23.80 9.21 17.87
CA TYR A 202 22.66 10.12 18.02
C TYR A 202 22.52 10.63 19.46
N TYR A 203 22.57 9.74 20.47
CA TYR A 203 22.52 10.17 21.87
C TYR A 203 23.75 10.95 22.29
N ARG A 204 24.92 10.62 21.75
CA ARG A 204 26.15 11.37 21.99
C ARG A 204 26.07 12.79 21.45
N MET A 205 25.57 12.96 20.22
CA MET A 205 25.35 14.28 19.61
C MET A 205 24.42 15.15 20.46
N LYS A 206 23.34 14.56 21.01
CA LYS A 206 22.45 15.25 21.95
C LYS A 206 23.14 15.63 23.27
N ARG A 207 23.98 14.75 23.82
CA ARG A 207 24.72 15.00 25.07
C ARG A 207 25.79 16.08 24.92
N GLU A 208 26.45 16.14 23.76
CA GLU A 208 27.44 17.17 23.43
C GLU A 208 26.80 18.51 23.03
N GLY A 209 25.46 18.63 23.08
CA GLY A 209 24.74 19.89 22.86
C GLY A 209 24.76 20.37 21.42
N VAL A 210 25.05 19.49 20.46
CA VAL A 210 25.10 19.85 19.03
C VAL A 210 23.68 20.09 18.54
N LEU A 211 23.38 21.33 18.16
CA LEU A 211 22.10 21.68 17.55
C LEU A 211 21.96 20.93 16.22
N LEU A 212 20.83 20.24 16.06
CA LEU A 212 20.46 19.64 14.79
C LEU A 212 20.40 20.75 13.73
N THR A 213 20.86 20.44 12.53
CA THR A 213 20.60 21.24 11.32
C THR A 213 19.65 20.47 10.41
N PRO A 214 18.94 21.12 9.47
CA PRO A 214 18.08 20.44 8.50
C PRO A 214 18.80 19.30 7.75
N LEU A 215 20.06 19.51 7.38
CA LEU A 215 20.88 18.50 6.71
C LEU A 215 21.12 17.26 7.59
N ILE A 216 21.49 17.46 8.86
CA ILE A 216 21.68 16.37 9.82
C ILE A 216 20.37 15.63 10.07
N PHE A 217 19.27 16.36 10.19
CA PHE A 217 17.94 15.79 10.34
C PHE A 217 17.61 14.82 9.19
N CYS A 218 17.83 15.25 7.94
CA CYS A 218 17.57 14.43 6.76
C CYS A 218 18.40 13.13 6.73
N TYR A 219 19.65 13.16 7.18
CA TYR A 219 20.47 11.95 7.29
C TYR A 219 19.94 10.97 8.35
N LEU A 220 19.54 11.48 9.52
CA LEU A 220 19.01 10.67 10.61
C LEU A 220 17.66 10.04 10.24
N ILE A 221 16.73 10.83 9.71
CA ILE A 221 15.38 10.36 9.39
C ILE A 221 15.41 9.33 8.26
N ARG A 222 16.25 9.52 7.23
CA ARG A 222 16.43 8.56 6.13
C ARG A 222 17.00 7.23 6.62
N SER A 223 17.97 7.27 7.52
CA SER A 223 18.55 6.06 8.12
C SER A 223 17.52 5.27 8.93
N PHE A 224 16.70 5.94 9.74
CA PHE A 224 15.62 5.28 10.48
C PHE A 224 14.50 4.75 9.58
N GLY A 225 14.28 5.36 8.42
CA GLY A 225 13.30 4.93 7.42
C GLY A 225 13.66 3.58 6.77
N ASN A 226 14.92 3.37 6.42
CA ASN A 226 15.39 2.12 5.79
C ASN A 226 15.14 0.88 6.67
N GLU A 227 15.16 1.04 8.00
CA GLU A 227 14.96 -0.05 8.97
C GLU A 227 13.59 0.01 9.68
N ARG A 228 12.68 0.89 9.21
CA ARG A 228 11.30 1.04 9.70
C ARG A 228 11.14 1.38 11.19
N PHE A 229 12.06 2.17 11.75
CA PHE A 229 12.00 2.59 13.15
C PHE A 229 11.07 3.79 13.37
N VAL A 230 9.76 3.53 13.37
CA VAL A 230 8.70 4.55 13.44
C VAL A 230 8.80 5.43 14.69
N ASP A 231 9.06 4.84 15.86
CA ASP A 231 9.05 5.57 17.14
C ASP A 231 10.16 6.61 17.21
N LYS A 232 11.37 6.25 16.75
CA LYS A 232 12.51 7.18 16.72
C LYS A 232 12.38 8.26 15.66
N GLY A 233 11.81 7.94 14.51
CA GLY A 233 11.48 8.98 13.55
C GLY A 233 10.35 9.91 14.01
N LYS A 234 9.38 9.43 14.80
CA LYS A 234 8.36 10.29 15.44
C LYS A 234 8.98 11.23 16.48
N GLU A 235 9.97 10.79 17.25
CA GLU A 235 10.74 11.67 18.15
C GLU A 235 11.44 12.79 17.39
N LEU A 236 12.09 12.47 16.27
CA LEU A 236 12.74 13.46 15.40
C LEU A 236 11.72 14.39 14.75
N HIS A 237 10.62 13.87 14.21
CA HIS A 237 9.56 14.67 13.62
C HIS A 237 8.98 15.66 14.64
N SER A 238 8.78 15.22 15.88
CA SER A 238 8.33 16.11 16.98
C SER A 238 9.34 17.24 17.25
N TYR A 239 10.64 16.98 17.11
CA TYR A 239 11.67 18.01 17.19
C TYR A 239 11.60 18.98 16.00
N ALA A 240 11.43 18.48 14.77
CA ALA A 240 11.29 19.33 13.58
C ALA A 240 10.08 20.27 13.67
N ILE A 241 8.95 19.80 14.22
CA ILE A 241 7.77 20.63 14.49
C ILE A 241 8.08 21.71 15.53
N LYS A 242 8.73 21.36 16.65
CA LYS A 242 9.09 22.32 17.71
C LYS A 242 10.01 23.44 17.22
N VAL A 243 10.88 23.15 16.26
CA VAL A 243 11.83 24.11 15.68
C VAL A 243 11.24 24.85 14.47
N GLY A 244 10.09 24.39 13.93
CA GLY A 244 9.39 25.01 12.81
C GLY A 244 9.84 24.55 11.41
N TRP A 245 10.75 23.57 11.31
CA TRP A 245 11.28 23.13 10.01
C TRP A 245 10.26 22.40 9.13
N SER A 246 9.26 21.77 9.73
CA SER A 246 8.22 21.04 8.99
C SER A 246 7.42 21.94 8.03
N GLU A 247 7.34 23.25 8.31
CA GLU A 247 6.65 24.23 7.47
C GLU A 247 7.62 25.12 6.68
N SER A 248 8.84 25.34 7.21
CA SER A 248 9.80 26.30 6.63
C SER A 248 10.86 25.68 5.71
N ASP A 249 11.14 24.37 5.80
CA ASP A 249 12.23 23.70 5.08
C ASP A 249 11.72 22.53 4.24
N LEU A 250 11.69 22.72 2.91
CA LEU A 250 11.19 21.74 1.94
C LEU A 250 11.97 20.42 1.97
N PHE A 251 13.28 20.45 2.26
CA PHE A 251 14.10 19.24 2.30
C PHE A 251 13.73 18.36 3.51
N VAL A 252 13.44 18.98 4.65
CA VAL A 252 12.98 18.29 5.87
C VAL A 252 11.61 17.67 5.66
N SER A 253 10.67 18.40 5.06
CA SER A 253 9.31 17.91 4.82
C SER A 253 9.28 16.76 3.81
N ASN A 254 10.08 16.84 2.74
CA ASN A 254 10.25 15.71 1.80
C ASN A 254 10.87 14.48 2.47
N ALA A 255 11.89 14.66 3.31
CA ALA A 255 12.51 13.55 4.04
C ALA A 255 11.54 12.88 5.04
N LEU A 256 10.60 13.64 5.61
CA LEU A 256 9.52 13.10 6.45
C LEU A 256 8.50 12.28 5.67
N VAL A 257 8.09 12.75 4.48
CA VAL A 257 7.24 11.98 3.56
C VAL A 257 7.91 10.66 3.21
N ASP A 258 9.18 10.67 2.80
CA ASP A 258 9.96 9.47 2.47
C ASP A 258 10.12 8.52 3.67
N PHE A 259 10.31 9.06 4.87
CA PHE A 259 10.45 8.28 6.08
C PHE A 259 9.17 7.52 6.46
N TYR A 260 8.04 8.23 6.58
CA TYR A 260 6.76 7.59 6.94
C TYR A 260 6.30 6.61 5.87
N SER A 261 6.63 6.93 4.63
CA SER A 261 6.46 6.07 3.48
C SER A 261 7.25 4.76 3.60
N ALA A 262 8.56 4.83 3.88
CA ALA A 262 9.41 3.65 4.07
C ALA A 262 8.94 2.78 5.26
N CYS A 263 8.37 3.43 6.27
CA CYS A 263 7.78 2.78 7.45
C CYS A 263 6.40 2.16 7.22
N GLY A 264 5.74 2.41 6.08
CA GLY A 264 4.39 1.92 5.78
C GLY A 264 3.26 2.68 6.46
N SER A 265 3.52 3.82 7.11
CA SER A 265 2.47 4.67 7.70
C SER A 265 1.92 5.65 6.65
N LEU A 266 0.93 5.19 5.87
CA LEU A 266 0.30 5.98 4.81
C LEU A 266 -0.38 7.26 5.34
N ILE A 267 -0.96 7.20 6.54
CA ILE A 267 -1.66 8.33 7.15
C ILE A 267 -0.66 9.42 7.53
N ASP A 268 0.45 9.05 8.18
CA ASP A 268 1.46 10.02 8.61
C ASP A 268 2.27 10.56 7.41
N ALA A 269 2.47 9.75 6.37
CA ALA A 269 3.06 10.19 5.11
C ALA A 269 2.18 11.24 4.41
N LYS A 270 0.86 11.02 4.36
CA LYS A 270 -0.09 11.99 3.81
C LYS A 270 -0.14 13.28 4.63
N LYS A 271 -0.19 13.18 5.96
CA LYS A 271 -0.14 14.37 6.83
C LYS A 271 1.13 15.19 6.63
N SER A 272 2.28 14.53 6.48
CA SER A 272 3.56 15.22 6.24
C SER A 272 3.58 15.88 4.86
N PHE A 273 2.88 15.31 3.88
CA PHE A 273 2.71 15.86 2.55
C PHE A 273 1.77 17.07 2.53
N ASP A 274 0.65 17.02 3.27
CA ASP A 274 -0.34 18.10 3.31
C ASP A 274 0.23 19.41 3.90
N VAL A 275 1.35 19.34 4.63
CA VAL A 275 2.08 20.50 5.18
C VAL A 275 3.03 21.14 4.14
N ILE A 276 3.34 20.46 3.03
CA ILE A 276 4.26 20.96 2.00
C ILE A 276 3.55 22.00 1.11
N PRO A 277 4.12 23.21 0.93
CA PRO A 277 3.59 24.21 0.01
C PRO A 277 3.43 23.64 -1.40
N THR A 278 2.29 23.92 -2.03
CA THR A 278 1.68 23.15 -3.13
C THR A 278 2.37 23.24 -4.50
N SER A 279 3.70 23.21 -4.59
CA SER A 279 4.43 23.30 -5.86
C SER A 279 5.53 22.25 -6.11
N ASP A 280 5.88 21.38 -5.16
CA ASP A 280 7.02 20.47 -5.30
C ASP A 280 6.68 19.10 -5.92
N VAL A 281 7.32 18.79 -7.05
CA VAL A 281 7.16 17.56 -7.83
C VAL A 281 7.77 16.34 -7.10
N ILE A 282 8.78 16.55 -6.25
CA ILE A 282 9.46 15.47 -5.52
C ILE A 282 8.50 14.82 -4.51
N SER A 283 7.75 15.62 -3.75
CA SER A 283 6.77 15.16 -2.76
C SER A 283 5.65 14.31 -3.39
N TRP A 284 5.15 14.71 -4.58
CA TRP A 284 4.12 13.95 -5.32
C TRP A 284 4.64 12.60 -5.81
N ASN A 285 5.88 12.55 -6.31
CA ASN A 285 6.51 11.31 -6.77
C ASN A 285 6.71 10.33 -5.61
N SER A 286 7.15 10.82 -4.44
CA SER A 286 7.24 10.01 -3.23
C SER A 286 5.89 9.43 -2.83
N LEU A 287 4.82 10.22 -2.86
CA LEU A 287 3.48 9.78 -2.49
C LEU A 287 2.91 8.73 -3.47
N VAL A 288 2.98 8.97 -4.79
CA VAL A 288 2.53 8.00 -5.82
C VAL A 288 3.28 6.68 -5.69
N SER A 289 4.60 6.73 -5.52
CA SER A 289 5.45 5.54 -5.34
C SER A 289 5.00 4.68 -4.16
N VAL A 290 4.48 5.33 -3.11
CA VAL A 290 4.20 4.68 -1.82
C VAL A 290 2.80 4.09 -1.78
N TYR A 291 1.81 4.78 -2.34
CA TYR A 291 0.49 4.19 -2.52
C TYR A 291 0.52 3.04 -3.53
N ALA A 292 1.34 3.14 -4.59
CA ALA A 292 1.57 2.04 -5.53
C ALA A 292 2.28 0.84 -4.87
N TYR A 293 3.31 1.08 -4.05
CA TYR A 293 4.05 0.02 -3.34
C TYR A 293 3.18 -0.75 -2.34
N ASN A 294 2.31 -0.06 -1.60
CA ASN A 294 1.43 -0.66 -0.60
C ASN A 294 0.15 -1.29 -1.19
N GLY A 295 0.01 -1.31 -2.52
CA GLY A 295 -1.10 -1.99 -3.20
C GLY A 295 -2.45 -1.28 -3.07
N VAL A 296 -2.48 0.00 -2.67
CA VAL A 296 -3.72 0.78 -2.54
C VAL A 296 -4.02 1.46 -3.88
N ALA A 297 -4.65 0.68 -4.77
CA ALA A 297 -4.95 1.03 -6.15
C ALA A 297 -5.62 2.40 -6.32
N SER A 298 -6.72 2.60 -5.58
CA SER A 298 -7.60 3.76 -5.71
C SER A 298 -6.90 5.05 -5.29
N SER A 299 -6.12 5.01 -4.20
CA SER A 299 -5.38 6.18 -3.72
C SER A 299 -4.17 6.51 -4.60
N ALA A 300 -3.45 5.51 -5.10
CA ALA A 300 -2.33 5.72 -6.03
C ALA A 300 -2.82 6.41 -7.32
N LEU A 301 -3.96 5.96 -7.85
CA LEU A 301 -4.59 6.55 -9.03
C LEU A 301 -5.19 7.93 -8.76
N ALA A 302 -5.80 8.14 -7.58
CA ALA A 302 -6.32 9.45 -7.20
C ALA A 302 -5.20 10.50 -7.10
N ILE A 303 -4.07 10.14 -6.52
CA ILE A 303 -2.90 11.04 -6.40
C ILE A 303 -2.26 11.26 -7.77
N PHE A 304 -2.17 10.22 -8.61
CA PHE A 304 -1.70 10.36 -9.99
C PHE A 304 -2.59 11.29 -10.82
N SER A 305 -3.92 11.15 -10.74
CA SER A 305 -4.88 12.06 -11.38
C SER A 305 -4.78 13.48 -10.82
N MET A 306 -4.57 13.62 -9.50
CA MET A 306 -4.40 14.94 -8.88
C MET A 306 -3.09 15.61 -9.34
N MET A 307 -2.00 14.85 -9.48
CA MET A 307 -0.74 15.34 -10.06
C MET A 307 -0.94 15.87 -11.49
N GLN A 308 -1.78 15.20 -12.29
CA GLN A 308 -2.13 15.62 -13.65
C GLN A 308 -2.98 16.90 -13.67
N VAL A 309 -3.99 17.00 -12.79
CA VAL A 309 -4.85 18.20 -12.67
C VAL A 309 -4.03 19.45 -12.33
N TRP A 310 -2.93 19.28 -11.60
CA TRP A 310 -2.02 20.36 -11.20
C TRP A 310 -0.89 20.63 -12.21
N GLY A 311 -0.93 19.99 -13.39
CA GLY A 311 0.01 20.23 -14.47
C GLY A 311 1.44 19.78 -14.19
N LYS A 312 1.66 18.78 -13.33
CA LYS A 312 2.99 18.23 -13.03
C LYS A 312 3.19 16.88 -13.72
N ASN A 313 4.38 16.66 -14.29
CA ASN A 313 4.72 15.42 -14.98
C ASN A 313 5.30 14.37 -14.00
N PRO A 314 4.79 13.12 -14.00
CA PRO A 314 5.35 12.03 -13.20
C PRO A 314 6.79 11.71 -13.59
N SER A 315 7.62 11.36 -12.62
CA SER A 315 8.98 10.88 -12.90
C SER A 315 8.99 9.45 -13.50
N VAL A 316 10.09 9.08 -14.14
CA VAL A 316 10.41 7.70 -14.59
C VAL A 316 10.15 6.69 -13.47
N ARG A 317 10.57 6.99 -12.23
CA ARG A 317 10.38 6.12 -11.06
C ARG A 317 8.90 5.97 -10.68
N SER A 318 8.10 7.01 -10.86
CA SER A 318 6.65 6.97 -10.62
C SER A 318 5.95 6.06 -11.63
N PHE A 319 6.34 6.12 -12.91
CA PHE A 319 5.82 5.23 -13.94
C PHE A 319 6.17 3.76 -13.69
N VAL A 320 7.43 3.45 -13.38
CA VAL A 320 7.86 2.09 -13.04
C VAL A 320 7.04 1.52 -11.87
N ARG A 321 6.75 2.33 -10.85
CA ARG A 321 5.95 1.89 -9.69
C ARG A 321 4.49 1.65 -10.05
N LEU A 322 3.89 2.49 -10.88
CA LEU A 322 2.52 2.31 -11.36
C LEU A 322 2.39 1.09 -12.30
N LEU A 323 3.38 0.86 -13.15
CA LEU A 323 3.46 -0.33 -14.02
C LEU A 323 3.64 -1.61 -13.19
N ASN A 324 4.51 -1.61 -12.19
CA ASN A 324 4.66 -2.75 -11.27
C ASN A 324 3.39 -2.99 -10.44
N PHE A 325 2.68 -1.93 -10.06
CA PHE A 325 1.38 -2.03 -9.41
C PHE A 325 0.34 -2.68 -10.35
N SER A 326 0.32 -2.26 -11.63
CA SER A 326 -0.53 -2.85 -12.67
C SER A 326 -0.22 -4.34 -12.89
N SER A 327 1.07 -4.67 -12.98
CA SER A 327 1.62 -6.03 -13.11
C SER A 327 1.16 -6.94 -11.96
N LYS A 328 1.33 -6.51 -10.70
CA LYS A 328 0.96 -7.28 -9.51
C LYS A 328 -0.54 -7.56 -9.39
N ASN A 329 -1.39 -6.66 -9.89
CA ASN A 329 -2.85 -6.79 -9.83
C ASN A 329 -3.46 -7.35 -11.12
N VAL A 330 -2.64 -7.71 -12.12
CA VAL A 330 -3.08 -8.19 -13.42
C VAL A 330 -4.07 -7.21 -14.09
N ASN A 331 -3.81 -5.89 -13.95
CA ASN A 331 -4.69 -4.84 -14.47
C ASN A 331 -4.19 -4.29 -15.81
N LEU A 332 -4.39 -5.06 -16.86
CA LEU A 332 -3.92 -4.72 -18.22
C LEU A 332 -4.40 -3.34 -18.71
N ILE A 333 -5.63 -2.93 -18.35
CA ILE A 333 -6.22 -1.66 -18.81
C ILE A 333 -5.41 -0.49 -18.27
N LEU A 334 -5.10 -0.51 -16.97
CA LEU A 334 -4.28 0.52 -16.35
C LEU A 334 -2.86 0.55 -16.94
N GLY A 335 -2.27 -0.62 -17.16
CA GLY A 335 -0.96 -0.75 -17.79
C GLY A 335 -0.91 -0.13 -19.19
N LYS A 336 -1.91 -0.41 -20.04
CA LYS A 336 -2.05 0.20 -21.37
C LYS A 336 -2.24 1.72 -21.29
N GLN A 337 -3.01 2.22 -20.32
CA GLN A 337 -3.18 3.67 -20.11
C GLN A 337 -1.87 4.36 -19.72
N ILE A 338 -1.10 3.76 -18.80
CA ILE A 338 0.20 4.28 -18.38
C ILE A 338 1.19 4.23 -19.54
N HIS A 339 1.24 3.14 -20.30
CA HIS A 339 2.10 3.00 -21.47
C HIS A 339 1.81 4.09 -22.51
N CYS A 340 0.54 4.32 -22.87
CA CYS A 340 0.16 5.42 -23.76
C CYS A 340 0.62 6.79 -23.25
N PHE A 341 0.67 6.98 -21.93
CA PHE A 341 1.11 8.23 -21.33
C PHE A 341 2.64 8.38 -21.37
N VAL A 342 3.38 7.30 -21.13
CA VAL A 342 4.84 7.23 -21.32
C VAL A 342 5.21 7.59 -22.77
N LEU A 343 4.48 7.03 -23.74
CA LEU A 343 4.66 7.33 -25.16
C LEU A 343 4.45 8.81 -25.49
N LYS A 344 3.37 9.41 -24.96
CA LYS A 344 3.07 10.84 -25.17
C LYS A 344 4.14 11.78 -24.60
N LEU A 345 4.84 11.36 -23.55
CA LEU A 345 5.91 12.14 -22.92
C LEU A 345 7.28 11.89 -23.56
N GLY A 346 7.40 10.95 -24.51
CA GLY A 346 8.67 10.58 -25.14
C GLY A 346 9.66 9.88 -24.20
N LEU A 347 9.21 9.44 -23.01
CA LEU A 347 10.08 8.84 -21.98
C LEU A 347 10.53 7.41 -22.31
N GLU A 348 9.93 6.78 -23.32
CA GLU A 348 10.31 5.45 -23.78
C GLU A 348 11.73 5.45 -24.36
N LEU A 349 12.11 6.47 -25.14
CA LEU A 349 13.40 6.49 -25.84
C LEU A 349 14.62 6.60 -24.91
N ASP A 350 14.44 7.10 -23.68
CA ASP A 350 15.54 7.52 -22.82
C ASP A 350 15.79 6.62 -21.59
N SER A 351 14.94 5.62 -21.29
CA SER A 351 15.05 4.87 -20.02
C SER A 351 14.84 3.35 -20.11
N CYS A 352 15.89 2.58 -19.83
CA CYS A 352 15.83 1.11 -19.71
C CYS A 352 14.88 0.63 -18.59
N TYR A 353 14.73 1.40 -17.52
CA TYR A 353 13.87 1.06 -16.38
C TYR A 353 12.38 1.02 -16.77
N ILE A 354 11.95 1.91 -17.67
CA ILE A 354 10.56 1.92 -18.17
C ILE A 354 10.33 0.72 -19.06
N HIS A 355 11.26 0.42 -19.97
CA HIS A 355 11.19 -0.76 -20.83
C HIS A 355 11.07 -2.05 -20.01
N SER A 356 11.94 -2.24 -19.02
CA SER A 356 11.89 -3.38 -18.09
C SER A 356 10.52 -3.49 -17.39
N ALA A 357 9.99 -2.38 -16.87
CA ALA A 357 8.70 -2.37 -16.19
C ALA A 357 7.50 -2.62 -17.13
N LEU A 358 7.56 -2.16 -18.38
CA LEU A 358 6.51 -2.43 -19.38
C LEU A 358 6.52 -3.90 -19.80
N ILE A 359 7.71 -4.47 -20.05
CA ILE A 359 7.90 -5.90 -20.37
C ILE A 359 7.34 -6.78 -19.23
N ASP A 360 7.68 -6.47 -17.98
CA ASP A 360 7.14 -7.19 -16.82
C ASP A 360 5.61 -7.06 -16.72
N MET A 361 5.09 -5.84 -16.92
CA MET A 361 3.65 -5.56 -16.83
C MET A 361 2.84 -6.31 -17.90
N TYR A 362 3.24 -6.24 -19.16
CA TYR A 362 2.55 -6.94 -20.25
C TYR A 362 2.64 -8.46 -20.09
N GLY A 363 3.82 -8.99 -19.75
CA GLY A 363 4.02 -10.42 -19.54
C GLY A 363 3.19 -10.97 -18.38
N LYS A 364 3.26 -10.37 -17.19
CA LYS A 364 2.45 -10.82 -16.04
C LYS A 364 0.95 -10.58 -16.19
N CYS A 365 0.54 -9.65 -17.06
CA CYS A 365 -0.86 -9.48 -17.43
C CYS A 365 -1.35 -10.47 -18.51
N GLY A 366 -0.48 -11.36 -19.01
CA GLY A 366 -0.81 -12.40 -19.98
C GLY A 366 -0.73 -11.98 -21.46
N GLU A 367 -0.18 -10.81 -21.76
CA GLU A 367 -0.02 -10.26 -23.13
C GLU A 367 1.46 -10.34 -23.56
N ILE A 368 1.96 -11.57 -23.70
CA ILE A 368 3.39 -11.81 -23.95
C ILE A 368 3.87 -11.26 -25.29
N GLU A 369 3.03 -11.26 -26.33
CA GLU A 369 3.37 -10.71 -27.65
C GLU A 369 3.75 -9.23 -27.58
N SER A 370 3.02 -8.45 -26.77
CA SER A 370 3.33 -7.02 -26.54
C SER A 370 4.64 -6.85 -25.77
N SER A 371 4.94 -7.76 -24.85
CA SER A 371 6.19 -7.77 -24.09
C SER A 371 7.40 -8.08 -24.99
N VAL A 372 7.28 -9.05 -25.90
CA VAL A 372 8.33 -9.40 -26.87
C VAL A 372 8.53 -8.28 -27.88
N ALA A 373 7.45 -7.70 -28.42
CA ALA A 373 7.54 -6.57 -29.35
C ALA A 373 8.26 -5.37 -28.72
N LEU A 374 7.99 -5.06 -27.45
CA LEU A 374 8.72 -4.01 -26.74
C LEU A 374 10.20 -4.32 -26.59
N TYR A 375 10.53 -5.59 -26.31
CA TYR A 375 11.92 -6.03 -26.19
C TYR A 375 12.69 -5.90 -27.52
N GLU A 376 12.08 -6.29 -28.63
CA GLU A 376 12.68 -6.22 -29.98
C GLU A 376 12.94 -4.78 -30.45
N ASN A 377 12.11 -3.84 -30.02
CA ASN A 377 12.24 -2.42 -30.37
C ASN A 377 13.36 -1.69 -29.60
N ILE A 378 14.01 -2.33 -28.62
CA ILE A 378 15.06 -1.69 -27.81
C ILE A 378 16.41 -1.73 -28.54
N PRO A 379 17.04 -0.59 -28.84
CA PRO A 379 18.28 -0.54 -29.64
C PRO A 379 19.49 -1.18 -28.95
N ARG A 380 19.56 -1.10 -27.62
CA ARG A 380 20.64 -1.68 -26.81
C ARG A 380 20.05 -2.42 -25.63
N LYS A 381 20.08 -3.75 -25.71
CA LYS A 381 19.64 -4.64 -24.64
C LYS A 381 20.61 -4.56 -23.47
N ASN A 382 20.06 -4.60 -22.26
CA ASN A 382 20.82 -4.67 -21.02
C ASN A 382 20.27 -5.81 -20.15
N LEU A 383 21.03 -6.18 -19.12
CA LEU A 383 20.69 -7.25 -18.20
C LEU A 383 19.27 -7.12 -17.60
N GLU A 384 18.87 -5.91 -17.21
CA GLU A 384 17.55 -5.65 -16.60
C GLU A 384 16.37 -5.98 -17.53
N VAL A 385 16.48 -5.59 -18.79
CA VAL A 385 15.46 -5.81 -19.82
C VAL A 385 15.37 -7.30 -20.17
N CYS A 386 16.52 -7.99 -20.28
CA CYS A 386 16.57 -9.43 -20.51
C CYS A 386 15.96 -10.21 -19.34
N ASN A 387 16.30 -9.87 -18.09
CA ASN A 387 15.73 -10.48 -16.88
C ASN A 387 14.22 -10.29 -16.78
N SER A 388 13.72 -9.11 -17.17
CA SER A 388 12.29 -8.81 -17.19
C SER A 388 11.55 -9.69 -18.18
N LEU A 389 12.10 -9.86 -19.39
CA LEU A 389 11.51 -10.73 -20.41
C LEU A 389 11.55 -12.20 -19.97
N MET A 390 12.68 -12.67 -19.44
CA MET A 390 12.79 -14.03 -18.90
C MET A 390 11.76 -14.31 -17.80
N THR A 391 11.55 -13.36 -16.89
CA THR A 391 10.55 -13.48 -15.81
C THR A 391 9.12 -13.51 -16.38
N SER A 392 8.84 -12.68 -17.39
CA SER A 392 7.56 -12.66 -18.10
C SER A 392 7.28 -13.99 -18.83
N LEU A 393 8.24 -14.48 -19.62
CA LEU A 393 8.14 -15.78 -20.32
C LEU A 393 7.96 -16.94 -19.34
N ALA A 394 8.72 -16.92 -18.24
CA ALA A 394 8.59 -17.89 -17.14
C ALA A 394 7.18 -17.91 -16.53
N HIS A 395 6.56 -16.73 -16.36
CA HIS A 395 5.20 -16.61 -15.83
C HIS A 395 4.15 -17.14 -16.81
N CYS A 396 4.33 -16.90 -18.11
CA CYS A 396 3.47 -17.42 -19.17
C CYS A 396 3.66 -18.93 -19.43
N GLY A 397 4.68 -19.55 -18.82
CA GLY A 397 4.96 -20.98 -18.99
C GLY A 397 5.65 -21.34 -20.31
N ILE A 398 6.23 -20.35 -21.01
CA ILE A 398 6.94 -20.54 -22.27
C ILE A 398 8.40 -20.84 -21.94
N VAL A 399 8.71 -22.11 -21.67
CA VAL A 399 10.00 -22.50 -21.08
C VAL A 399 11.15 -22.48 -22.08
N GLU A 400 10.88 -22.81 -23.34
CA GLU A 400 11.89 -22.88 -24.42
C GLU A 400 12.55 -21.51 -24.63
N ASP A 401 11.74 -20.48 -24.80
CA ASP A 401 12.18 -19.09 -24.98
C ASP A 401 12.99 -18.56 -23.78
N VAL A 402 12.74 -19.03 -22.55
CA VAL A 402 13.55 -18.63 -21.37
C VAL A 402 14.97 -19.17 -21.48
N ILE A 403 15.12 -20.42 -21.95
CA ILE A 403 16.43 -21.07 -22.08
C ILE A 403 17.18 -20.47 -23.27
N GLU A 404 16.49 -20.24 -24.39
CA GLU A 404 17.05 -19.56 -25.56
C GLU A 404 17.51 -18.15 -25.19
N MET A 405 16.69 -17.40 -24.45
CA MET A 405 17.05 -16.07 -23.98
C MET A 405 18.28 -16.09 -23.06
N PHE A 406 18.39 -17.06 -22.15
CA PHE A 406 19.59 -17.23 -21.33
C PHE A 406 20.84 -17.57 -22.17
N GLY A 407 20.68 -18.39 -23.21
CA GLY A 407 21.76 -18.66 -24.18
C GLY A 407 22.19 -17.41 -24.94
N LEU A 408 21.23 -16.63 -25.45
CA LEU A 408 21.49 -15.36 -26.14
C LEU A 408 22.22 -14.35 -25.25
N MET A 409 21.88 -14.26 -23.97
CA MET A 409 22.60 -13.38 -23.03
C MET A 409 24.06 -13.77 -22.85
N VAL A 410 24.37 -15.06 -22.91
CA VAL A 410 25.74 -15.58 -22.84
C VAL A 410 26.48 -15.36 -24.16
N ASP A 411 25.82 -15.60 -25.29
CA ASP A 411 26.43 -15.47 -26.63
C ASP A 411 26.67 -14.01 -27.05
N GLU A 412 25.79 -13.07 -26.66
CA GLU A 412 25.90 -11.63 -26.93
C GLU A 412 26.81 -10.89 -25.90
N ASP A 413 27.46 -11.61 -24.99
CA ASP A 413 28.33 -11.06 -23.92
C ASP A 413 27.64 -9.99 -23.04
N ILE A 414 26.31 -10.10 -22.88
CA ILE A 414 25.51 -9.23 -22.00
C ILE A 414 25.78 -9.56 -20.52
N GLY A 415 26.16 -10.81 -20.24
CA GLY A 415 26.33 -11.36 -18.90
C GLY A 415 25.00 -11.75 -18.25
N PHE A 416 25.08 -12.40 -17.08
CA PHE A 416 23.91 -12.83 -16.30
C PHE A 416 24.16 -12.63 -14.80
N ASP A 417 23.08 -12.48 -14.04
CA ASP A 417 23.11 -12.31 -12.58
C ASP A 417 22.34 -13.42 -11.84
N GLU A 418 22.14 -13.24 -10.54
CA GLU A 418 21.41 -14.19 -9.70
C GLU A 418 19.95 -14.36 -10.16
N VAL A 419 19.33 -13.30 -10.69
CA VAL A 419 17.94 -13.31 -11.16
C VAL A 419 17.83 -14.10 -12.46
N SER A 420 18.73 -13.88 -13.42
CA SER A 420 18.76 -14.65 -14.67
C SER A 420 18.89 -16.14 -14.36
N LEU A 421 19.88 -16.50 -13.53
CA LEU A 421 20.22 -17.88 -13.25
C LEU A 421 19.14 -18.59 -12.41
N SER A 422 18.62 -17.94 -11.37
CA SER A 422 17.54 -18.50 -10.55
C SER A 422 16.25 -18.71 -11.34
N THR A 423 15.94 -17.82 -12.30
CA THR A 423 14.79 -17.93 -13.20
C THR A 423 14.96 -19.11 -14.14
N THR A 424 16.11 -19.25 -14.81
CA THR A 424 16.43 -20.37 -15.71
C THR A 424 16.38 -21.72 -14.98
N ILE A 425 16.95 -21.82 -13.77
CA ILE A 425 16.92 -23.05 -12.98
C ILE A 425 15.47 -23.43 -12.64
N ASN A 426 14.66 -22.47 -12.18
CA ASN A 426 13.29 -22.73 -11.77
C ASN A 426 12.39 -23.10 -12.96
N THR A 427 12.51 -22.43 -14.10
CA THR A 427 11.73 -22.74 -15.31
C THR A 427 12.12 -24.08 -15.90
N LEU A 428 13.43 -24.34 -16.04
CA LEU A 428 13.93 -25.62 -16.54
C LEU A 428 13.46 -26.78 -15.66
N SER A 429 13.46 -26.62 -14.33
CA SER A 429 13.02 -27.65 -13.39
C SER A 429 11.53 -28.03 -13.53
N LYS A 430 10.72 -27.13 -14.11
CA LYS A 430 9.28 -27.33 -14.35
C LYS A 430 8.99 -27.85 -15.76
N SER A 431 9.99 -27.91 -16.62
CA SER A 431 9.83 -28.29 -18.02
C SER A 431 9.71 -29.81 -18.21
N THR A 432 9.17 -30.22 -19.35
CA THR A 432 9.12 -31.64 -19.76
C THR A 432 10.49 -32.18 -20.16
N TYR A 433 11.43 -31.31 -20.54
CA TYR A 433 12.81 -31.63 -20.93
C TYR A 433 13.79 -31.63 -19.74
N ALA A 434 13.28 -31.43 -18.53
CA ALA A 434 14.10 -31.30 -17.34
C ALA A 434 14.83 -32.61 -17.05
N SER A 435 16.16 -32.55 -16.98
CA SER A 435 17.00 -33.68 -16.59
C SER A 435 17.88 -33.31 -15.40
N LEU A 436 18.23 -34.32 -14.60
CA LEU A 436 19.19 -34.15 -13.50
C LEU A 436 20.55 -33.63 -14.01
N THR A 437 20.94 -34.01 -15.23
CA THR A 437 22.16 -33.54 -15.89
C THR A 437 22.10 -32.04 -16.15
N SER A 438 20.99 -31.54 -16.72
CA SER A 438 20.83 -30.11 -17.01
C SER A 438 20.84 -29.27 -15.71
N CYS A 439 20.26 -29.79 -14.63
CA CYS A 439 20.30 -29.12 -13.32
C CYS A 439 21.71 -29.09 -12.73
N LYS A 440 22.47 -30.19 -12.86
CA LYS A 440 23.89 -30.22 -12.48
C LYS A 440 24.71 -29.22 -13.31
N LEU A 441 24.46 -29.09 -14.61
CA LEU A 441 25.17 -28.13 -15.45
C LEU A 441 24.92 -26.68 -14.98
N LEU A 442 23.67 -26.31 -14.70
CA LEU A 442 23.35 -24.99 -14.15
C LEU A 442 23.94 -24.78 -12.75
N HIS A 443 23.99 -25.81 -11.91
CA HIS A 443 24.67 -25.73 -10.62
C HIS A 443 26.18 -25.50 -10.77
N HIS A 444 26.86 -26.20 -11.68
CA HIS A 444 28.28 -25.93 -11.97
C HIS A 444 28.48 -24.53 -12.56
N CYS A 445 27.54 -24.05 -13.37
CA CYS A 445 27.53 -22.68 -13.87
C CYS A 445 27.44 -21.66 -12.72
N ALA A 446 26.56 -21.89 -11.75
CA ALA A 446 26.43 -21.06 -10.55
C ALA A 446 27.76 -20.98 -9.77
N VAL A 447 28.40 -22.13 -9.52
CA VAL A 447 29.69 -22.21 -8.82
C VAL A 447 30.79 -21.50 -9.59
N LYS A 448 30.91 -21.75 -10.89
CA LYS A 448 31.96 -21.11 -11.73
C LYS A 448 31.80 -19.60 -11.80
N SER A 449 30.57 -19.11 -11.70
CA SER A 449 30.23 -17.69 -11.78
C SER A 449 30.20 -16.99 -10.41
N GLY A 450 30.41 -17.74 -9.31
CA GLY A 450 30.44 -17.20 -7.94
C GLY A 450 29.05 -16.89 -7.34
N PHE A 451 27.99 -17.50 -7.87
CA PHE A 451 26.61 -17.35 -7.38
C PHE A 451 26.16 -18.51 -6.47
N ASP A 452 27.06 -19.39 -6.08
CA ASP A 452 26.77 -20.58 -5.25
C ASP A 452 26.35 -20.26 -3.82
N HIS A 453 26.71 -19.08 -3.29
CA HIS A 453 26.26 -18.60 -1.99
C HIS A 453 25.04 -17.65 -2.06
N ASP A 454 24.52 -17.35 -3.26
CA ASP A 454 23.34 -16.52 -3.40
C ASP A 454 22.07 -17.26 -2.91
N LEU A 455 21.23 -16.56 -2.14
CA LEU A 455 20.05 -17.16 -1.51
C LEU A 455 18.97 -17.53 -2.53
N ALA A 456 18.76 -16.72 -3.57
CA ALA A 456 17.73 -16.95 -4.57
C ALA A 456 18.12 -18.11 -5.50
N VAL A 457 19.37 -18.14 -5.97
CA VAL A 457 19.92 -19.25 -6.75
C VAL A 457 19.88 -20.55 -5.95
N SER A 458 20.29 -20.52 -4.68
CA SER A 458 20.25 -21.68 -3.80
C SER A 458 18.83 -22.21 -3.58
N CYS A 459 17.84 -21.34 -3.38
CA CYS A 459 16.44 -21.75 -3.28
C CYS A 459 15.94 -22.41 -4.56
N SER A 460 16.25 -21.84 -5.73
CA SER A 460 15.92 -22.44 -7.03
C SER A 460 16.61 -23.79 -7.25
N LEU A 461 17.86 -23.95 -6.84
CA LEU A 461 18.59 -25.23 -6.90
C LEU A 461 17.98 -26.27 -5.97
N ILE A 462 17.62 -25.89 -4.73
CA ILE A 462 16.92 -26.77 -3.78
C ILE A 462 15.61 -27.25 -4.36
N ASP A 463 14.78 -26.34 -4.87
CA ASP A 463 13.49 -26.69 -5.50
C ASP A 463 13.70 -27.59 -6.73
N SER A 464 14.71 -27.31 -7.55
CA SER A 464 15.04 -28.10 -8.73
C SER A 464 15.45 -29.53 -8.38
N TYR A 465 16.47 -29.70 -7.53
CA TYR A 465 16.90 -31.03 -7.07
C TYR A 465 15.80 -31.78 -6.33
N SER A 466 14.91 -31.08 -5.60
CA SER A 466 13.77 -31.70 -4.93
C SER A 466 12.81 -32.39 -5.89
N ARG A 467 12.62 -31.86 -7.10
CA ARG A 467 11.74 -32.45 -8.12
C ARG A 467 12.30 -33.74 -8.70
N PHE A 468 13.63 -33.87 -8.74
CA PHE A 468 14.32 -35.09 -9.16
C PHE A 468 14.56 -36.08 -8.02
N GLY A 469 14.17 -35.74 -6.79
CA GLY A 469 14.36 -36.59 -5.61
C GLY A 469 15.79 -36.73 -5.13
N ASP A 470 16.71 -35.85 -5.56
CA ASP A 470 18.12 -35.88 -5.13
C ASP A 470 18.29 -35.18 -3.77
N VAL A 471 17.96 -35.92 -2.71
CA VAL A 471 18.03 -35.45 -1.31
C VAL A 471 19.43 -34.99 -0.93
N LYS A 472 20.46 -35.69 -1.40
CA LYS A 472 21.84 -35.37 -1.05
C LYS A 472 22.23 -34.00 -1.60
N SER A 473 21.91 -33.74 -2.87
CA SER A 473 22.32 -32.51 -3.55
C SER A 473 21.62 -31.26 -2.96
N TYR A 474 20.30 -31.29 -2.69
CA TYR A 474 19.67 -30.09 -2.11
C TYR A 474 20.03 -29.85 -0.64
N CYS A 475 20.32 -30.90 0.14
CA CYS A 475 20.84 -30.73 1.50
C CYS A 475 22.23 -30.09 1.49
N GLN A 476 23.12 -30.52 0.59
CA GLN A 476 24.45 -29.92 0.43
C GLN A 476 24.37 -28.44 0.07
N VAL A 477 23.47 -28.05 -0.85
CA VAL A 477 23.25 -26.64 -1.21
C VAL A 477 22.81 -25.83 0.01
N PHE A 478 21.91 -26.35 0.84
CA PHE A 478 21.46 -25.64 2.04
C PHE A 478 22.55 -25.53 3.13
N GLU A 479 23.38 -26.57 3.31
CA GLU A 479 24.48 -26.58 4.28
C GLU A 479 25.59 -25.58 3.95
N GLN A 480 25.75 -25.22 2.66
CA GLN A 480 26.70 -24.21 2.20
C GLN A 480 26.24 -22.75 2.47
N LEU A 481 25.02 -22.55 2.97
CA LEU A 481 24.49 -21.22 3.29
C LEU A 481 24.94 -20.75 4.68
N SER A 482 25.68 -19.65 4.72
CA SER A 482 26.16 -19.01 5.96
C SER A 482 25.02 -18.46 6.84
N SER A 483 23.95 -17.95 6.21
CA SER A 483 22.83 -17.29 6.90
C SER A 483 21.49 -17.47 6.15
N PRO A 484 20.84 -18.65 6.26
CA PRO A 484 19.56 -18.91 5.60
C PRO A 484 18.43 -18.08 6.20
N ASN A 485 17.59 -17.49 5.34
CA ASN A 485 16.41 -16.70 5.71
C ASN A 485 15.11 -17.55 5.65
N VAL A 486 13.96 -16.92 5.92
CA VAL A 486 12.64 -17.57 5.88
C VAL A 486 12.41 -18.32 4.56
N THR A 487 12.77 -17.71 3.42
CA THR A 487 12.59 -18.30 2.09
C THR A 487 13.39 -19.58 1.91
N CYS A 488 14.65 -19.60 2.35
CA CYS A 488 15.50 -20.82 2.27
C CYS A 488 14.92 -21.97 3.11
N PHE A 489 14.43 -21.68 4.32
CA PHE A 489 13.76 -22.68 5.15
C PHE A 489 12.47 -23.19 4.52
N THR A 490 11.64 -22.29 3.96
CA THR A 490 10.42 -22.68 3.25
C THR A 490 10.71 -23.52 2.01
N SER A 491 11.75 -23.20 1.22
CA SER A 491 12.18 -24.02 0.07
C SER A 491 12.64 -25.41 0.51
N MET A 492 13.38 -25.54 1.63
CA MET A 492 13.73 -26.85 2.17
C MET A 492 12.51 -27.64 2.68
N ILE A 493 11.58 -26.99 3.38
CA ILE A 493 10.35 -27.63 3.85
C ILE A 493 9.48 -28.08 2.66
N SER A 494 9.38 -27.25 1.61
CA SER A 494 8.73 -27.60 0.35
C SER A 494 9.41 -28.79 -0.34
N ALA A 495 10.74 -28.82 -0.37
CA ALA A 495 11.53 -29.92 -0.92
C ALA A 495 11.28 -31.25 -0.18
N TYR A 496 11.32 -31.23 1.16
CA TYR A 496 10.99 -32.40 1.97
C TYR A 496 9.52 -32.82 1.84
N SER A 497 8.60 -31.85 1.72
CA SER A 497 7.18 -32.12 1.49
C SER A 497 6.93 -32.87 0.18
N ARG A 498 7.55 -32.44 -0.93
CA ARG A 498 7.47 -33.14 -2.23
C ARG A 498 8.01 -34.56 -2.17
N ASN A 499 9.08 -34.76 -1.40
CA ASN A 499 9.73 -36.05 -1.22
C ASN A 499 9.08 -36.92 -0.12
N LYS A 500 7.90 -36.53 0.38
CA LYS A 500 7.12 -37.25 1.40
C LYS A 500 7.89 -37.50 2.72
N MET A 501 8.75 -36.56 3.11
CA MET A 501 9.57 -36.65 4.32
C MET A 501 8.98 -35.80 5.46
N GLY A 502 7.74 -36.09 5.89
CA GLY A 502 6.98 -35.26 6.84
C GLY A 502 7.69 -34.98 8.17
N MET A 503 8.39 -35.96 8.74
CA MET A 503 9.15 -35.78 9.99
C MET A 503 10.28 -34.75 9.85
N GLN A 504 10.94 -34.69 8.68
CA GLN A 504 11.97 -33.70 8.44
C GLN A 504 11.39 -32.29 8.26
N CYS A 505 10.20 -32.18 7.67
CA CYS A 505 9.47 -30.90 7.59
C CYS A 505 9.20 -30.31 8.98
N CYS A 506 8.69 -31.12 9.91
CA CYS A 506 8.42 -30.65 11.29
C CYS A 506 9.70 -30.21 12.00
N LYS A 507 10.79 -30.99 11.88
CA LYS A 507 12.10 -30.61 12.45
C LYS A 507 12.65 -29.31 11.87
N PHE A 508 12.50 -29.10 10.56
CA PHE A 508 12.93 -27.85 9.92
C PHE A 508 12.07 -26.66 10.32
N LEU A 509 10.76 -26.85 10.56
CA LEU A 509 9.88 -25.82 11.11
C LEU A 509 10.34 -25.41 12.53
N GLU A 510 10.63 -26.39 13.39
CA GLU A 510 11.18 -26.13 14.73
C GLU A 510 12.54 -25.43 14.67
N ALA A 511 13.43 -25.88 13.80
CA ALA A 511 14.74 -25.25 13.60
C ALA A 511 14.60 -23.79 13.13
N MET A 512 13.67 -23.50 12.22
CA MET A 512 13.34 -22.15 11.78
C MET A 512 12.88 -21.27 12.94
N ILE A 513 11.96 -21.77 13.77
CA ILE A 513 11.44 -21.05 14.95
C ILE A 513 12.55 -20.82 15.98
N SER A 514 13.41 -21.81 16.24
CA SER A 514 14.52 -21.70 17.20
C SER A 514 15.55 -20.62 16.82
N LYS A 515 15.69 -20.34 15.52
CA LYS A 515 16.54 -19.27 14.98
C LYS A 515 15.88 -17.88 15.03
N GLY A 516 14.67 -17.78 15.59
CA GLY A 516 13.92 -16.53 15.68
C GLY A 516 13.25 -16.09 14.38
N LEU A 517 13.20 -16.97 13.37
CA LEU A 517 12.50 -16.70 12.11
C LEU A 517 11.02 -17.04 12.26
N LYS A 518 10.14 -16.15 11.78
CA LYS A 518 8.68 -16.34 11.86
C LYS A 518 8.19 -17.12 10.62
N PRO A 519 7.57 -18.30 10.79
CA PRO A 519 6.92 -19.02 9.70
C PRO A 519 5.80 -18.21 9.08
N ASP A 520 5.59 -18.37 7.77
CA ASP A 520 4.48 -17.75 7.04
C ASP A 520 3.40 -18.78 6.67
N LYS A 521 2.33 -18.32 6.03
CA LYS A 521 1.21 -19.17 5.58
C LYS A 521 1.68 -20.29 4.64
N VAL A 522 2.64 -20.02 3.76
CA VAL A 522 3.15 -21.01 2.80
C VAL A 522 3.96 -22.08 3.53
N THR A 523 4.77 -21.69 4.53
CA THR A 523 5.50 -22.63 5.38
C THR A 523 4.55 -23.63 6.04
N PHE A 524 3.47 -23.15 6.67
CA PHE A 524 2.48 -24.02 7.32
C PHE A 524 1.77 -24.94 6.33
N LEU A 525 1.37 -24.44 5.16
CA LEU A 525 0.77 -25.27 4.12
C LEU A 525 1.70 -26.40 3.68
N CYS A 526 3.00 -26.14 3.47
CA CYS A 526 3.96 -27.17 3.08
C CYS A 526 4.13 -28.24 4.17
N VAL A 527 4.20 -27.86 5.45
CA VAL A 527 4.30 -28.83 6.56
C VAL A 527 3.04 -29.68 6.66
N LEU A 528 1.85 -29.07 6.57
CA LEU A 528 0.57 -29.80 6.62
C LEU A 528 0.40 -30.74 5.43
N THR A 529 0.82 -30.31 4.24
CA THR A 529 0.84 -31.17 3.03
C THR A 529 1.76 -32.37 3.22
N ALA A 530 2.95 -32.15 3.80
CA ALA A 530 3.88 -33.22 4.13
C ALA A 530 3.33 -34.19 5.19
N CYS A 531 2.64 -33.65 6.21
CA CYS A 531 1.97 -34.45 7.23
C CYS A 531 0.86 -35.31 6.62
N ASN A 532 0.05 -34.75 5.71
CA ASN A 532 -0.96 -35.46 4.94
C ASN A 532 -0.36 -36.63 4.15
N HIS A 533 0.66 -36.37 3.33
CA HIS A 533 1.31 -37.41 2.53
C HIS A 533 2.04 -38.48 3.37
N SER A 534 2.52 -38.13 4.56
CA SER A 534 3.22 -39.04 5.47
C SER A 534 2.27 -39.71 6.49
N GLY A 535 0.99 -39.33 6.52
CA GLY A 535 0.00 -39.84 7.47
C GLY A 535 0.27 -39.47 8.93
N MET A 536 0.95 -38.34 9.19
CA MET A 536 1.35 -37.87 10.52
C MET A 536 0.25 -37.02 11.14
N VAL A 537 -0.77 -37.68 11.70
CA VAL A 537 -2.00 -37.00 12.19
C VAL A 537 -1.73 -36.12 13.40
N GLN A 538 -0.99 -36.63 14.38
CA GLN A 538 -0.79 -35.93 15.65
C GLN A 538 0.04 -34.65 15.44
N GLU A 539 1.10 -34.75 14.65
CA GLU A 539 1.95 -33.64 14.28
C GLU A 539 1.22 -32.63 13.39
N GLY A 540 0.42 -33.10 12.43
CA GLY A 540 -0.42 -32.23 11.61
C GLY A 540 -1.41 -31.40 12.44
N LYS A 541 -2.05 -32.01 13.46
CA LYS A 541 -2.93 -31.31 14.41
C LYS A 541 -2.19 -30.25 15.22
N MET A 542 -1.05 -30.62 15.81
CA MET A 542 -0.23 -29.68 16.61
C MET A 542 0.23 -28.49 15.77
N VAL A 543 0.68 -28.73 14.53
CA VAL A 543 1.08 -27.68 13.60
C VAL A 543 -0.12 -26.79 13.25
N PHE A 544 -1.28 -27.36 12.93
CA PHE A 544 -2.49 -26.62 12.59
C PHE A 544 -3.01 -25.74 13.74
N GLU A 545 -2.97 -26.22 14.98
CA GLU A 545 -3.36 -25.45 16.17
C GLU A 545 -2.36 -24.34 16.50
N SER A 546 -1.05 -24.62 16.37
CA SER A 546 0.02 -23.65 16.63
C SER A 546 -0.08 -22.43 15.69
N MET A 547 -0.54 -22.64 14.46
CA MET A 547 -0.69 -21.60 13.44
C MET A 547 -1.55 -20.42 13.95
N LYS A 548 -2.68 -20.73 14.61
CA LYS A 548 -3.57 -19.71 15.19
C LYS A 548 -3.11 -19.25 16.57
N THR A 549 -2.80 -20.20 17.45
CA THR A 549 -2.58 -19.93 18.90
C THR A 549 -1.24 -19.28 19.22
N VAL A 550 -0.17 -19.70 18.52
CA VAL A 550 1.20 -19.26 18.79
C VAL A 550 1.64 -18.20 17.78
N HIS A 551 1.24 -18.35 16.52
CA HIS A 551 1.74 -17.52 15.42
C HIS A 551 0.75 -16.45 14.94
N GLY A 552 -0.52 -16.49 15.39
CA GLY A 552 -1.54 -15.49 15.03
C GLY A 552 -1.92 -15.50 13.55
N ILE A 553 -1.80 -16.65 12.88
CA ILE A 553 -2.10 -16.83 11.46
C ILE A 553 -3.41 -17.61 11.34
N ASP A 554 -4.41 -17.00 10.70
CA ASP A 554 -5.69 -17.67 10.45
C ASP A 554 -5.57 -18.74 9.34
N PRO A 555 -6.09 -19.96 9.55
CA PRO A 555 -6.11 -21.01 8.52
C PRO A 555 -6.92 -20.62 7.28
N GLU A 556 -6.30 -20.75 6.10
CA GLU A 556 -6.98 -20.59 4.81
C GLU A 556 -7.58 -21.92 4.30
N SER A 557 -8.44 -21.86 3.27
CA SER A 557 -9.13 -23.03 2.70
C SER A 557 -8.20 -24.18 2.32
N GLN A 558 -6.98 -23.88 1.85
CA GLN A 558 -5.98 -24.89 1.49
C GLN A 558 -5.45 -25.65 2.72
N HIS A 559 -5.29 -24.98 3.86
CA HIS A 559 -4.85 -25.62 5.11
C HIS A 559 -5.93 -26.55 5.67
N LEU A 560 -7.19 -26.12 5.58
CA LEU A 560 -8.34 -26.94 5.97
C LEU A 560 -8.48 -28.18 5.08
N ALA A 561 -8.33 -28.04 3.77
CA ALA A 561 -8.35 -29.16 2.84
C ALA A 561 -7.27 -30.20 3.17
N CYS A 562 -6.02 -29.77 3.42
CA CYS A 562 -4.95 -30.70 3.83
C CYS A 562 -5.24 -31.42 5.14
N MET A 563 -5.86 -30.76 6.12
CA MET A 563 -6.24 -31.39 7.38
C MET A 563 -7.40 -32.38 7.23
N ILE A 564 -8.37 -32.05 6.39
CA ILE A 564 -9.49 -32.94 6.06
C ILE A 564 -8.98 -34.21 5.37
N ASP A 565 -8.11 -34.06 4.37
CA ASP A 565 -7.51 -35.21 3.66
C ASP A 565 -6.67 -36.08 4.62
N LEU A 566 -5.87 -35.46 5.50
CA LEU A 566 -5.05 -36.16 6.49
C LEU A 566 -5.91 -36.99 7.47
N LEU A 567 -7.02 -36.42 7.95
CA LEU A 567 -7.93 -37.10 8.88
C LEU A 567 -8.77 -38.16 8.17
N GLY A 568 -9.22 -37.88 6.95
CA GLY A 568 -9.99 -38.80 6.10
C GLY A 568 -9.22 -40.06 5.75
N HIS A 569 -7.96 -39.93 5.31
CA HIS A 569 -7.10 -41.09 4.97
C HIS A 569 -6.79 -42.00 6.16
N LYS A 570 -6.98 -41.54 7.41
CA LYS A 570 -6.71 -42.29 8.63
C LYS A 570 -7.97 -42.79 9.33
N GLY A 571 -9.14 -42.65 8.70
CA GLY A 571 -10.41 -43.15 9.22
C GLY A 571 -10.95 -42.37 10.41
N LEU A 572 -10.39 -41.18 10.70
CA LEU A 572 -10.91 -40.25 11.72
C LEU A 572 -12.06 -39.43 11.12
N LEU A 573 -13.07 -40.16 10.61
CA LEU A 573 -14.16 -39.60 9.83
C LEU A 573 -15.01 -38.64 10.65
N GLU A 574 -15.27 -38.91 11.93
CA GLU A 574 -16.02 -37.98 12.80
C GLU A 574 -15.31 -36.63 13.00
N GLU A 575 -13.98 -36.63 13.05
CA GLU A 575 -13.19 -35.40 13.18
C GLU A 575 -13.03 -34.66 11.85
N ALA A 576 -12.90 -35.42 10.75
CA ALA A 576 -12.97 -34.89 9.40
C ALA A 576 -14.35 -34.30 9.10
N GLU A 577 -15.44 -34.95 9.54
CA GLU A 577 -16.83 -34.49 9.47
C GLU A 577 -17.07 -33.28 10.38
N ARG A 578 -16.48 -33.21 11.57
CA ARG A 578 -16.51 -31.99 12.41
C ARG A 578 -15.85 -30.80 11.69
N LEU A 579 -14.88 -31.07 10.81
CA LEU A 579 -14.25 -30.07 9.93
C LEU A 579 -15.01 -29.84 8.60
N LEU A 580 -15.83 -30.80 8.14
CA LEU A 580 -16.54 -30.80 6.85
C LEU A 580 -18.06 -30.43 6.91
N GLU A 581 -18.81 -30.90 7.91
CA GLU A 581 -20.29 -30.96 7.89
C GLU A 581 -20.98 -30.03 8.91
N GLN A 582 -20.46 -28.83 9.10
CA GLN A 582 -21.14 -27.80 9.90
C GLN A 582 -22.53 -27.45 9.33
N THR A 583 -22.73 -27.61 8.01
CA THR A 583 -24.03 -27.38 7.35
C THR A 583 -25.04 -28.50 7.65
N GLN A 584 -24.64 -29.77 7.58
CA GLN A 584 -25.56 -30.90 7.79
C GLN A 584 -25.99 -30.99 9.27
N ALA A 585 -25.06 -30.71 10.19
CA ALA A 585 -25.37 -30.58 11.61
C ALA A 585 -26.39 -29.46 11.87
N PHE A 586 -26.21 -28.30 11.24
CA PHE A 586 -27.15 -27.18 11.35
C PHE A 586 -28.54 -27.54 10.78
N GLN A 587 -28.59 -28.25 9.65
CA GLN A 587 -29.85 -28.72 9.07
C GLN A 587 -30.57 -29.74 9.95
N ASN A 588 -29.84 -30.67 10.56
CA ASN A 588 -30.42 -31.67 11.46
C ASN A 588 -30.94 -31.02 12.74
N ALA A 589 -30.18 -30.07 13.32
CA ALA A 589 -30.60 -29.29 14.47
C ALA A 589 -31.86 -28.47 14.15
N TRP A 590 -31.93 -27.80 12.99
CA TRP A 590 -33.13 -27.11 12.53
C TRP A 590 -34.32 -28.05 12.40
N LYS A 591 -34.16 -29.21 11.73
CA LYS A 591 -35.25 -30.19 11.55
C LYS A 591 -35.84 -30.64 12.88
N GLN A 592 -34.98 -30.91 13.87
CA GLN A 592 -35.41 -31.31 15.21
C GLN A 592 -36.08 -30.15 15.96
N ALA A 593 -35.52 -28.94 15.91
CA ALA A 593 -36.09 -27.78 16.59
C ALA A 593 -37.45 -27.40 15.98
N CYS A 594 -37.56 -27.39 14.65
CA CYS A 594 -38.79 -27.04 13.94
C CYS A 594 -39.92 -28.06 14.18
N SER A 595 -39.63 -29.33 14.49
CA SER A 595 -40.64 -30.34 14.81
C SER A 595 -41.02 -30.41 16.30
N THR A 596 -40.33 -29.66 17.17
CA THR A 596 -40.49 -29.73 18.63
C THR A 596 -41.10 -28.43 19.13
N ALA A 597 -42.19 -28.51 19.91
CA ALA A 597 -42.82 -27.33 20.51
C ALA A 597 -41.91 -26.68 21.55
N ALA A 598 -41.92 -25.35 21.63
CA ALA A 598 -41.09 -24.55 22.55
C ALA A 598 -39.58 -24.85 22.46
N ALA A 599 -39.09 -25.17 21.26
CA ALA A 599 -37.69 -25.51 21.04
C ALA A 599 -36.80 -24.26 20.91
N VAL A 600 -35.53 -24.41 21.32
CA VAL A 600 -34.49 -23.40 21.10
C VAL A 600 -33.41 -23.97 20.19
N LEU A 601 -33.26 -23.41 19.00
CA LEU A 601 -32.10 -23.65 18.14
C LEU A 601 -30.97 -22.69 18.54
N LEU A 602 -29.94 -23.21 19.22
CA LEU A 602 -28.84 -22.42 19.75
C LEU A 602 -27.60 -22.48 18.86
N VAL A 603 -27.11 -21.31 18.44
CA VAL A 603 -25.74 -21.09 17.98
C VAL A 603 -24.95 -20.50 19.14
N PRO A 604 -24.15 -21.31 19.85
CA PRO A 604 -23.51 -20.91 21.11
C PRO A 604 -22.44 -19.82 20.92
N PRO A 605 -22.17 -19.02 21.97
CA PRO A 605 -21.09 -18.04 21.95
C PRO A 605 -19.72 -18.73 21.72
N ASP A 606 -18.75 -17.99 21.20
CA ASP A 606 -17.39 -18.45 20.86
C ASP A 606 -17.28 -19.55 19.79
N ARG A 607 -18.39 -19.93 19.15
CA ARG A 607 -18.39 -20.87 18.02
C ARG A 607 -18.61 -20.16 16.69
N THR A 608 -17.93 -20.65 15.65
CA THR A 608 -18.12 -20.23 14.27
C THR A 608 -18.55 -21.41 13.42
N TYR A 609 -19.67 -21.27 12.70
CA TYR A 609 -20.24 -22.29 11.82
C TYR A 609 -20.22 -21.81 10.37
N LEU A 610 -19.48 -22.50 9.52
CA LEU A 610 -19.54 -22.39 8.07
C LEU A 610 -20.78 -23.13 7.57
N VAL A 611 -21.79 -22.39 7.12
CA VAL A 611 -23.06 -22.95 6.64
C VAL A 611 -23.16 -22.69 5.14
N ASN A 612 -23.34 -23.72 4.32
CA ASN A 612 -23.60 -23.58 2.88
C ASN A 612 -25.04 -23.08 2.64
N ALA A 613 -25.31 -22.61 1.41
CA ALA A 613 -26.65 -22.23 0.96
C ALA A 613 -27.70 -23.29 1.33
N THR A 614 -28.61 -22.92 2.23
CA THR A 614 -29.58 -23.81 2.86
C THR A 614 -30.95 -23.14 2.95
N ARG A 615 -31.98 -23.91 2.61
CA ARG A 615 -33.38 -23.50 2.77
C ARG A 615 -34.01 -24.23 3.96
N PHE A 616 -34.52 -23.45 4.89
CA PHE A 616 -35.24 -23.87 6.07
C PHE A 616 -36.73 -23.61 5.83
N ARG A 617 -37.55 -24.67 5.85
CA ARG A 617 -38.98 -24.58 5.59
C ARG A 617 -39.76 -25.03 6.82
N GLY A 618 -40.78 -24.25 7.16
CA GLY A 618 -41.84 -24.65 8.08
C GLY A 618 -43.01 -25.35 7.37
N PRO A 619 -44.17 -25.47 8.04
CA PRO A 619 -44.48 -24.89 9.35
C PRO A 619 -43.68 -25.56 10.47
N CYS A 620 -43.25 -24.77 11.45
CA CYS A 620 -42.64 -25.29 12.67
C CYS A 620 -43.70 -25.41 13.77
N ALA A 621 -43.42 -26.23 14.79
CA ALA A 621 -44.19 -26.26 16.02
C ALA A 621 -44.17 -24.90 16.74
N GLU A 622 -45.18 -24.65 17.58
CA GLU A 622 -45.35 -23.36 18.26
C GLU A 622 -44.15 -23.00 19.15
N ASP A 623 -43.88 -21.70 19.27
CA ASP A 623 -42.86 -21.10 20.14
C ASP A 623 -41.39 -21.48 19.83
N LEU A 624 -41.03 -21.63 18.55
CA LEU A 624 -39.64 -21.83 18.14
C LEU A 624 -38.80 -20.55 18.33
N ILE A 625 -37.70 -20.67 19.08
CA ILE A 625 -36.68 -19.62 19.24
C ILE A 625 -35.40 -20.02 18.52
N VAL A 626 -34.88 -19.14 17.67
CA VAL A 626 -33.57 -19.25 17.04
C VAL A 626 -32.61 -18.30 17.76
N GLN A 627 -31.84 -18.84 18.70
CA GLN A 627 -30.86 -18.11 19.51
C GLN A 627 -29.50 -18.11 18.81
N ILE A 628 -29.01 -16.95 18.38
CA ILE A 628 -27.72 -16.80 17.70
C ILE A 628 -26.80 -15.91 18.53
N ASP A 629 -25.91 -16.52 19.30
CA ASP A 629 -24.89 -15.83 20.11
C ASP A 629 -23.46 -15.99 19.54
N GLY A 630 -23.24 -17.03 18.72
CA GLY A 630 -22.00 -17.26 17.99
C GLY A 630 -21.94 -16.58 16.60
N ILE A 631 -21.08 -17.11 15.73
CA ILE A 631 -20.87 -16.60 14.37
C ILE A 631 -21.33 -17.64 13.33
N ILE A 632 -22.17 -17.23 12.39
CA ILE A 632 -22.50 -18.01 11.18
C ILE A 632 -21.79 -17.36 9.99
N VAL A 633 -20.99 -18.13 9.25
CA VAL A 633 -20.17 -17.65 8.12
C VAL A 633 -20.61 -18.33 6.82
N ALA A 634 -20.70 -17.55 5.74
CA ALA A 634 -20.97 -18.07 4.40
C ALA A 634 -19.70 -18.55 3.69
N PRO A 635 -19.81 -19.44 2.69
CA PRO A 635 -18.70 -19.76 1.79
C PRO A 635 -18.17 -18.51 1.08
N GLY A 636 -16.90 -18.19 1.32
CA GLY A 636 -16.26 -17.02 0.73
C GLY A 636 -15.88 -17.17 -0.74
N GLU A 637 -15.78 -18.39 -1.28
CA GLU A 637 -15.42 -18.65 -2.67
C GLU A 637 -16.66 -18.73 -3.58
N PRO A 638 -16.83 -17.86 -4.58
CA PRO A 638 -17.98 -17.93 -5.49
C PRO A 638 -18.09 -19.26 -6.26
N LYS A 639 -16.97 -19.95 -6.49
CA LYS A 639 -16.93 -21.27 -7.15
C LYS A 639 -17.54 -22.39 -6.28
N ASN A 640 -17.52 -22.21 -4.96
CA ASN A 640 -18.01 -23.20 -4.00
C ASN A 640 -19.48 -22.96 -3.64
N TRP A 641 -20.14 -22.00 -4.29
CA TRP A 641 -21.55 -21.70 -4.05
C TRP A 641 -22.45 -22.77 -4.64
N ASP A 642 -23.55 -23.12 -3.95
CA ASP A 642 -24.49 -24.12 -4.43
C ASP A 642 -25.13 -23.66 -5.75
N PRO A 643 -24.87 -24.35 -6.88
CA PRO A 643 -25.45 -23.98 -8.18
C PRO A 643 -26.98 -24.10 -8.20
N ARG A 644 -27.58 -24.87 -7.29
CA ARG A 644 -29.04 -24.99 -7.16
C ARG A 644 -29.67 -23.79 -6.46
N ASN A 645 -28.90 -23.06 -5.67
CA ASN A 645 -29.36 -21.91 -4.88
C ASN A 645 -28.47 -20.68 -5.11
N PRO A 646 -28.38 -20.16 -6.36
CA PRO A 646 -27.40 -19.15 -6.72
C PRO A 646 -27.66 -17.74 -6.14
N ARG A 647 -28.81 -17.54 -5.47
CA ARG A 647 -29.26 -16.22 -4.96
C ARG A 647 -29.65 -16.23 -3.48
N THR A 648 -29.56 -17.37 -2.80
CA THR A 648 -30.08 -17.51 -1.42
C THR A 648 -29.09 -18.27 -0.55
N TRP A 649 -28.74 -17.70 0.62
CA TRP A 649 -27.88 -18.35 1.60
C TRP A 649 -28.68 -18.96 2.75
N LEU A 650 -29.08 -18.17 3.75
CA LEU A 650 -29.94 -18.61 4.85
C LEU A 650 -31.38 -18.21 4.52
N TYR A 651 -32.13 -19.13 3.92
CA TYR A 651 -33.49 -18.86 3.45
C TYR A 651 -34.51 -19.55 4.35
N PHE A 652 -35.28 -18.76 5.08
CA PHE A 652 -36.35 -19.22 5.97
C PHE A 652 -37.70 -18.95 5.31
N ALA A 653 -38.53 -19.98 5.18
CA ALA A 653 -39.85 -19.84 4.56
C ALA A 653 -40.96 -20.59 5.28
N ASN A 654 -42.19 -20.05 5.16
CA ASN A 654 -43.40 -20.63 5.72
C ASN A 654 -43.32 -20.80 7.25
N LEU A 655 -42.84 -19.76 7.94
CA LEU A 655 -42.72 -19.72 9.40
C LEU A 655 -43.86 -18.88 10.00
N THR A 656 -44.31 -19.28 11.18
CA THR A 656 -45.33 -18.55 11.95
C THR A 656 -44.87 -18.45 13.40
N GLY A 657 -44.81 -17.24 13.96
CA GLY A 657 -44.53 -17.05 15.40
C GLY A 657 -43.09 -17.35 15.84
N VAL A 658 -42.11 -17.35 14.92
CA VAL A 658 -40.71 -17.68 15.23
C VAL A 658 -39.96 -16.42 15.69
N ILE A 659 -39.13 -16.55 16.72
CA ILE A 659 -38.29 -15.48 17.26
C ILE A 659 -36.81 -15.75 16.92
N PHE A 660 -36.16 -14.83 16.21
CA PHE A 660 -34.72 -14.82 15.99
C PHE A 660 -34.09 -13.81 16.96
N GLN A 661 -33.22 -14.25 17.85
CA GLN A 661 -32.64 -13.36 18.86
C GLN A 661 -31.19 -13.72 19.20
N GLY A 662 -30.45 -12.77 19.75
CA GLY A 662 -29.10 -12.98 20.26
C GLY A 662 -28.17 -11.82 19.92
N HIS A 663 -26.89 -11.96 20.25
CA HIS A 663 -25.85 -10.95 20.01
C HIS A 663 -24.78 -11.43 19.00
N GLY A 664 -25.06 -12.54 18.32
CA GLY A 664 -24.18 -13.18 17.37
C GLY A 664 -24.12 -12.47 16.01
N VAL A 665 -23.24 -13.00 15.15
CA VAL A 665 -22.89 -12.41 13.86
C VAL A 665 -23.23 -13.35 12.71
N ILE A 666 -23.93 -12.84 11.70
CA ILE A 666 -24.18 -13.50 10.41
C ILE A 666 -23.29 -12.82 9.36
N ASP A 667 -22.17 -13.47 9.00
CA ASP A 667 -21.17 -12.95 8.06
C ASP A 667 -21.32 -13.60 6.68
N GLY A 668 -21.74 -12.79 5.69
CA GLY A 668 -21.91 -13.20 4.31
C GLY A 668 -20.61 -13.39 3.52
N SER A 669 -19.42 -13.12 4.06
CA SER A 669 -18.13 -13.34 3.35
C SER A 669 -18.04 -12.71 1.95
N GLY A 670 -18.60 -11.50 1.79
CA GLY A 670 -18.76 -10.81 0.50
C GLY A 670 -17.49 -10.33 -0.18
N ARG A 671 -16.34 -10.27 0.50
CA ARG A 671 -15.10 -9.64 -0.03
C ARG A 671 -14.67 -10.17 -1.40
N LYS A 672 -14.64 -11.49 -1.59
CA LYS A 672 -14.27 -12.12 -2.88
C LYS A 672 -15.37 -11.96 -3.93
N TRP A 673 -16.64 -11.89 -3.51
CA TRP A 673 -17.78 -11.63 -4.39
C TRP A 673 -17.73 -10.22 -4.97
N TRP A 674 -17.34 -9.24 -4.17
CA TRP A 674 -17.18 -7.86 -4.61
C TRP A 674 -15.99 -7.68 -5.56
N ALA A 675 -14.87 -8.38 -5.30
CA ALA A 675 -13.69 -8.37 -6.17
C ALA A 675 -13.92 -9.02 -7.55
N ALA A 676 -14.83 -10.00 -7.64
CA ALA A 676 -15.07 -10.80 -8.84
C ALA A 676 -16.07 -10.20 -9.86
N SER A 677 -16.26 -8.87 -9.86
CA SER A 677 -17.13 -8.08 -10.76
C SER A 677 -18.65 -8.11 -10.46
N CYS A 678 -19.30 -6.99 -10.74
CA CYS A 678 -20.71 -6.65 -10.54
C CYS A 678 -21.74 -7.47 -11.34
N LYS A 679 -21.30 -8.44 -12.17
CA LYS A 679 -22.17 -9.21 -13.08
C LYS A 679 -22.44 -10.66 -12.68
N LYS A 680 -21.90 -11.17 -11.56
CA LYS A 680 -22.30 -12.49 -11.04
C LYS A 680 -23.61 -12.38 -10.26
N ASN A 681 -24.50 -13.36 -10.39
CA ASN A 681 -25.69 -13.48 -9.54
C ASN A 681 -25.24 -13.57 -8.07
N LYS A 682 -25.32 -12.46 -7.34
CA LYS A 682 -24.98 -12.39 -5.93
C LYS A 682 -26.12 -12.97 -5.08
N THR A 683 -25.84 -13.22 -3.82
CA THR A 683 -26.75 -13.89 -2.89
C THR A 683 -27.08 -13.00 -1.70
N ASN A 684 -28.32 -13.08 -1.24
CA ASN A 684 -28.76 -12.44 0.00
C ASN A 684 -28.32 -13.28 1.22
N ALA A 685 -27.87 -12.62 2.28
CA ALA A 685 -27.33 -13.32 3.43
C ALA A 685 -28.42 -14.05 4.24
N LEU A 686 -29.43 -13.33 4.74
CA LEU A 686 -30.59 -13.92 5.37
C LEU A 686 -31.88 -13.45 4.69
N THR A 687 -32.79 -14.38 4.40
CA THR A 687 -34.10 -14.09 3.81
C THR A 687 -35.21 -14.75 4.63
N ILE A 688 -36.21 -13.96 5.02
CA ILE A 688 -37.48 -14.42 5.58
C ILE A 688 -38.52 -14.26 4.48
N ASP A 689 -39.15 -15.36 4.09
CA ASP A 689 -40.11 -15.39 3.00
C ASP A 689 -41.42 -16.07 3.41
N GLN A 690 -42.56 -15.59 2.90
CA GLN A 690 -43.88 -16.23 3.13
C GLN A 690 -44.14 -16.56 4.60
N SER A 691 -43.80 -15.67 5.51
CA SER A 691 -43.84 -15.91 6.96
C SER A 691 -44.67 -14.85 7.68
N SER A 692 -45.17 -15.20 8.87
CA SER A 692 -46.00 -14.30 9.67
C SER A 692 -45.63 -14.27 11.15
N ASN A 693 -45.86 -13.13 11.80
CA ASN A 693 -45.59 -12.93 13.23
C ASN A 693 -44.12 -13.28 13.60
N ILE A 694 -43.17 -12.73 12.86
CA ILE A 694 -41.74 -13.00 13.09
C ILE A 694 -41.10 -11.84 13.84
N GLU A 695 -40.27 -12.16 14.83
CA GLU A 695 -39.46 -11.19 15.56
C GLU A 695 -37.97 -11.44 15.32
N VAL A 696 -37.20 -10.38 15.08
CA VAL A 696 -35.74 -10.41 14.93
C VAL A 696 -35.12 -9.38 15.85
N ASN A 697 -34.28 -9.81 16.79
CA ASN A 697 -33.74 -8.95 17.85
C ASN A 697 -32.22 -9.12 18.08
N GLY A 698 -31.47 -8.02 18.06
CA GLY A 698 -30.07 -7.95 18.54
C GLY A 698 -28.99 -8.48 17.60
N LEU A 699 -29.37 -9.08 16.47
CA LEU A 699 -28.43 -9.73 15.55
C LEU A 699 -27.56 -8.74 14.76
N THR A 700 -26.33 -9.16 14.46
CA THR A 700 -25.39 -8.40 13.62
C THR A 700 -25.19 -9.07 12.25
N PHE A 701 -25.48 -8.36 11.16
CA PHE A 701 -25.22 -8.81 9.79
C PHE A 701 -23.97 -8.12 9.22
N ARG A 702 -23.03 -8.90 8.68
CA ARG A 702 -21.77 -8.36 8.13
C ARG A 702 -21.46 -8.90 6.75
N ASN A 703 -20.81 -8.08 5.94
CA ASN A 703 -20.20 -8.46 4.66
C ASN A 703 -21.12 -9.29 3.75
N SER A 704 -22.41 -8.94 3.60
CA SER A 704 -23.29 -9.68 2.69
C SER A 704 -22.80 -9.59 1.24
N GLN A 705 -22.96 -10.66 0.46
CA GLN A 705 -22.63 -10.64 -0.97
C GLN A 705 -23.55 -9.67 -1.74
N GLN A 706 -24.81 -9.53 -1.31
CA GLN A 706 -25.83 -8.62 -1.84
C GLN A 706 -26.63 -8.00 -0.70
N MET A 707 -27.88 -8.41 -0.45
CA MET A 707 -28.71 -7.85 0.63
C MET A 707 -28.37 -8.52 1.96
N HIS A 708 -28.24 -7.76 3.06
CA HIS A 708 -27.91 -8.32 4.37
C HIS A 708 -29.11 -9.05 4.97
N PHE A 709 -30.26 -8.40 4.99
CA PHE A 709 -31.48 -8.97 5.52
C PHE A 709 -32.66 -8.67 4.60
N THR A 710 -33.32 -9.70 4.08
CA THR A 710 -34.46 -9.59 3.18
C THR A 710 -35.74 -10.10 3.84
N VAL A 711 -36.82 -9.31 3.77
CA VAL A 711 -38.17 -9.72 4.14
C VAL A 711 -39.04 -9.69 2.88
N SER A 712 -39.57 -10.86 2.51
CA SER A 712 -40.31 -11.08 1.27
C SER A 712 -41.66 -11.72 1.56
N ARG A 713 -42.73 -11.26 0.90
CA ARG A 713 -44.08 -11.88 0.96
C ARG A 713 -44.55 -12.22 2.38
N SER A 714 -44.23 -11.38 3.36
CA SER A 714 -44.41 -11.68 4.78
C SER A 714 -45.29 -10.64 5.48
N GLU A 715 -45.89 -11.00 6.61
CA GLU A 715 -46.82 -10.14 7.34
C GLU A 715 -46.51 -10.11 8.84
N SER A 716 -46.65 -8.93 9.47
CA SER A 716 -46.43 -8.77 10.92
C SER A 716 -45.00 -9.13 11.32
N ILE A 717 -44.02 -8.41 10.78
CA ILE A 717 -42.58 -8.63 11.01
C ILE A 717 -42.03 -7.52 11.88
N ARG A 718 -41.29 -7.88 12.93
CA ARG A 718 -40.69 -6.96 13.88
C ARG A 718 -39.18 -7.11 13.91
N ILE A 719 -38.44 -6.03 13.69
CA ILE A 719 -36.98 -6.00 13.63
C ILE A 719 -36.47 -4.97 14.63
N PHE A 720 -35.72 -5.41 15.65
CA PHE A 720 -35.26 -4.58 16.75
C PHE A 720 -33.75 -4.71 16.96
N SER A 721 -33.09 -3.59 17.23
CA SER A 721 -31.68 -3.60 17.67
C SER A 721 -30.73 -4.34 16.73
N VAL A 722 -31.02 -4.33 15.43
CA VAL A 722 -30.18 -4.99 14.42
C VAL A 722 -29.02 -4.08 14.02
N LEU A 723 -27.83 -4.66 13.93
CA LEU A 723 -26.63 -4.01 13.41
C LEU A 723 -26.29 -4.57 12.03
N VAL A 724 -26.12 -3.70 11.04
CA VAL A 724 -25.60 -4.08 9.72
C VAL A 724 -24.28 -3.33 9.49
N SER A 725 -23.23 -4.05 9.10
CA SER A 725 -21.91 -3.48 8.87
C SER A 725 -21.19 -4.12 7.67
N SER A 726 -20.99 -3.33 6.63
CA SER A 726 -20.14 -3.62 5.47
C SER A 726 -19.35 -2.38 5.04
N PRO A 727 -18.25 -2.55 4.27
CA PRO A 727 -17.51 -1.42 3.70
C PRO A 727 -18.38 -0.51 2.83
N GLU A 728 -18.09 0.79 2.82
CA GLU A 728 -18.82 1.79 2.00
C GLU A 728 -18.73 1.49 0.49
N ASP A 729 -17.65 0.84 0.04
CA ASP A 729 -17.45 0.46 -1.35
C ASP A 729 -18.04 -0.92 -1.70
N SER A 730 -18.79 -1.56 -0.80
CA SER A 730 -19.41 -2.87 -1.03
C SER A 730 -20.56 -2.79 -2.06
N PRO A 731 -20.36 -3.31 -3.30
CA PRO A 731 -21.24 -2.98 -4.42
C PRO A 731 -22.60 -3.68 -4.33
N ASN A 732 -23.68 -2.90 -4.45
CA ASN A 732 -25.07 -3.37 -4.51
C ASN A 732 -25.46 -4.15 -3.24
N THR A 733 -25.17 -3.58 -2.08
CA THR A 733 -25.47 -4.18 -0.78
C THR A 733 -26.52 -3.39 -0.01
N ASP A 734 -27.77 -3.83 -0.06
CA ASP A 734 -28.80 -3.24 0.79
C ASP A 734 -28.67 -3.78 2.23
N GLY A 735 -28.99 -2.95 3.22
CA GLY A 735 -29.07 -3.36 4.62
C GLY A 735 -30.31 -4.22 4.86
N ILE A 736 -31.45 -3.57 5.07
CA ILE A 736 -32.75 -4.23 5.20
C ILE A 736 -33.57 -4.00 3.93
N HIS A 737 -33.88 -5.08 3.22
CA HIS A 737 -34.63 -5.08 1.97
C HIS A 737 -36.04 -5.64 2.19
N LEU A 738 -37.07 -4.81 1.92
CA LEU A 738 -38.47 -5.19 2.05
C LEU A 738 -39.14 -5.30 0.69
N THR A 739 -39.77 -6.44 0.40
CA THR A 739 -40.54 -6.67 -0.82
C THR A 739 -41.86 -7.41 -0.53
N ALA A 740 -42.96 -7.00 -1.17
CA ALA A 740 -44.26 -7.65 -1.08
C ALA A 740 -44.75 -7.96 0.36
N SER A 741 -44.39 -7.14 1.34
CA SER A 741 -44.58 -7.44 2.78
C SER A 741 -45.40 -6.36 3.49
N LYS A 742 -46.19 -6.77 4.50
CA LYS A 742 -47.15 -5.91 5.21
C LYS A 742 -46.89 -5.86 6.71
N ASN A 743 -47.23 -4.75 7.35
CA ASN A 743 -47.14 -4.60 8.81
C ASN A 743 -45.71 -4.89 9.32
N VAL A 744 -44.72 -4.18 8.76
CA VAL A 744 -43.31 -4.36 9.15
C VAL A 744 -42.87 -3.21 10.05
N VAL A 745 -42.29 -3.53 11.19
CA VAL A 745 -41.76 -2.56 12.16
C VAL A 745 -40.25 -2.75 12.28
N ILE A 746 -39.48 -1.68 12.11
CA ILE A 746 -38.02 -1.66 12.26
C ILE A 746 -37.65 -0.61 13.30
N GLU A 747 -37.05 -0.98 14.43
CA GLU A 747 -36.66 -0.02 15.46
C GLU A 747 -35.23 -0.20 15.97
N ASN A 748 -34.65 0.88 16.49
CA ASN A 748 -33.37 0.92 17.20
C ASN A 748 -32.20 0.28 16.45
N SER A 749 -32.19 0.38 15.12
CA SER A 749 -31.24 -0.36 14.27
C SER A 749 -30.17 0.56 13.68
N LYS A 750 -28.93 0.04 13.57
CA LYS A 750 -27.78 0.76 13.01
C LYS A 750 -27.31 0.04 11.75
N ILE A 751 -27.25 0.75 10.63
CA ILE A 751 -27.06 0.14 9.31
C ILE A 751 -26.00 0.92 8.53
N GLY A 752 -24.93 0.25 8.16
CA GLY A 752 -23.90 0.78 7.26
C GLY A 752 -23.53 -0.23 6.18
N THR A 753 -23.70 0.16 4.91
CA THR A 753 -23.47 -0.68 3.72
C THR A 753 -22.95 0.17 2.55
N GLY A 754 -22.76 -0.43 1.37
CA GLY A 754 -22.40 0.32 0.16
C GLY A 754 -23.58 0.71 -0.75
N ASP A 755 -24.82 0.41 -0.34
CA ASP A 755 -26.06 0.80 -1.07
C ASP A 755 -27.15 1.21 -0.06
N ASP A 756 -28.42 0.93 -0.31
CA ASP A 756 -29.52 1.44 0.52
C ASP A 756 -29.50 0.82 1.94
N CYS A 757 -29.48 1.64 2.99
CA CYS A 757 -29.59 1.15 4.38
C CYS A 757 -30.91 0.39 4.58
N ILE A 758 -32.00 1.00 4.11
CA ILE A 758 -33.31 0.37 4.05
C ILE A 758 -33.88 0.63 2.67
N SER A 759 -34.26 -0.44 1.97
CA SER A 759 -34.88 -0.38 0.65
C SER A 759 -36.28 -1.00 0.70
N ILE A 760 -37.28 -0.23 0.27
CA ILE A 760 -38.69 -0.63 0.24
C ILE A 760 -39.11 -0.70 -1.22
N VAL A 761 -39.50 -1.89 -1.70
CA VAL A 761 -39.94 -2.09 -3.08
C VAL A 761 -41.42 -2.46 -3.17
N SER A 762 -41.88 -2.81 -4.37
CA SER A 762 -43.28 -3.07 -4.70
C SER A 762 -43.95 -4.09 -3.76
N GLY A 763 -45.24 -3.84 -3.50
CA GLY A 763 -46.12 -4.70 -2.71
C GLY A 763 -46.00 -4.49 -1.20
N CYS A 764 -45.28 -3.45 -0.74
CA CYS A 764 -45.12 -3.13 0.66
C CYS A 764 -46.20 -2.17 1.18
N SER A 765 -46.77 -2.46 2.36
CA SER A 765 -47.72 -1.55 3.01
C SER A 765 -47.65 -1.58 4.53
N ASN A 766 -47.91 -0.44 5.18
CA ASN A 766 -47.87 -0.31 6.64
C ASN A 766 -46.48 -0.66 7.20
N ILE A 767 -45.49 0.14 6.81
CA ILE A 767 -44.09 0.01 7.23
C ILE A 767 -43.78 1.13 8.22
N MET A 768 -43.35 0.78 9.42
CA MET A 768 -42.95 1.72 10.46
C MET A 768 -41.46 1.55 10.76
N MET A 769 -40.73 2.65 10.74
CA MET A 769 -39.31 2.70 11.06
C MET A 769 -39.11 3.72 12.17
N LYS A 770 -38.42 3.34 13.25
CA LYS A 770 -38.19 4.24 14.39
C LYS A 770 -36.75 4.17 14.91
N THR A 771 -36.13 5.32 15.17
CA THR A 771 -34.77 5.38 15.73
C THR A 771 -33.76 4.61 14.86
N ILE A 772 -33.57 5.05 13.62
CA ILE A 772 -32.67 4.42 12.65
C ILE A 772 -31.37 5.21 12.51
N SER A 773 -30.21 4.56 12.68
CA SER A 773 -28.91 5.14 12.32
C SER A 773 -28.45 4.55 11.00
N CYS A 774 -28.30 5.38 9.96
CA CYS A 774 -27.89 4.94 8.63
C CYS A 774 -26.59 5.65 8.22
N GLY A 775 -25.57 4.90 7.81
CA GLY A 775 -24.31 5.48 7.34
C GLY A 775 -23.08 4.63 7.65
N PRO A 776 -22.15 4.47 6.69
CA PRO A 776 -22.22 4.93 5.28
C PRO A 776 -23.25 4.13 4.44
N GLY A 777 -23.63 4.64 3.26
CA GLY A 777 -24.59 3.99 2.34
C GLY A 777 -25.35 4.97 1.43
N HIS A 778 -26.41 4.52 0.75
CA HIS A 778 -27.28 5.32 -0.12
C HIS A 778 -28.51 5.92 0.56
N GLY A 779 -28.68 5.70 1.87
CA GLY A 779 -29.80 6.26 2.64
C GLY A 779 -30.98 5.30 2.75
N ILE A 780 -32.18 5.87 2.92
CA ILE A 780 -33.44 5.14 2.98
C ILE A 780 -34.20 5.40 1.68
N SER A 781 -34.47 4.32 0.94
CA SER A 781 -35.01 4.40 -0.42
C SER A 781 -36.31 3.62 -0.60
N ILE A 782 -37.28 4.24 -1.27
CA ILE A 782 -38.44 3.57 -1.86
C ILE A 782 -38.19 3.40 -3.36
N GLY A 783 -38.17 2.16 -3.84
CA GLY A 783 -37.96 1.80 -5.25
C GLY A 783 -36.78 0.85 -5.49
N SER A 784 -36.45 0.51 -6.73
CA SER A 784 -36.94 1.13 -7.98
C SER A 784 -38.29 0.57 -8.45
N LEU A 785 -39.33 1.40 -8.41
CA LEU A 785 -40.69 1.02 -8.83
C LEU A 785 -40.93 1.28 -10.31
N GLY A 786 -41.81 0.52 -10.94
CA GLY A 786 -42.23 0.69 -12.33
C GLY A 786 -41.22 0.19 -13.36
N LYS A 787 -40.18 -0.55 -12.92
CA LYS A 787 -39.15 -1.11 -13.81
C LYS A 787 -39.81 -2.06 -14.81
N ASP A 788 -39.35 -2.04 -16.06
CA ASP A 788 -39.91 -2.87 -17.15
C ASP A 788 -41.43 -2.69 -17.35
N ASN A 789 -41.93 -1.45 -17.17
CA ASN A 789 -43.35 -1.08 -17.26
C ASN A 789 -44.27 -1.83 -16.28
N SER A 790 -43.72 -2.26 -15.13
CA SER A 790 -44.48 -2.92 -14.08
C SER A 790 -45.48 -1.98 -13.37
N THR A 791 -46.51 -2.59 -12.76
CA THR A 791 -47.47 -1.91 -11.89
C THR A 791 -47.09 -2.16 -10.43
N ASP A 792 -46.66 -1.10 -9.74
CA ASP A 792 -46.09 -1.21 -8.40
C ASP A 792 -46.82 -0.36 -7.37
N PHE A 793 -46.92 -0.88 -6.15
CA PHE A 793 -47.66 -0.25 -5.06
C PHE A 793 -46.84 -0.20 -3.78
N VAL A 794 -46.72 1.00 -3.19
CA VAL A 794 -46.19 1.20 -1.83
C VAL A 794 -47.10 2.17 -1.10
N SER A 795 -47.48 1.86 0.14
CA SER A 795 -48.29 2.79 0.93
C SER A 795 -48.11 2.71 2.43
N ALA A 796 -48.46 3.79 3.13
CA ALA A 796 -48.39 3.86 4.60
C ALA A 796 -46.98 3.53 5.12
N VAL A 797 -45.99 4.35 4.73
CA VAL A 797 -44.61 4.24 5.21
C VAL A 797 -44.34 5.39 6.16
N VAL A 798 -43.92 5.09 7.38
CA VAL A 798 -43.59 6.08 8.40
C VAL A 798 -42.16 5.86 8.87
N LEU A 799 -41.33 6.91 8.80
CA LEU A 799 -40.04 6.98 9.45
C LEU A 799 -40.10 8.06 10.53
N ASP A 800 -39.93 7.67 11.79
CA ASP A 800 -39.84 8.59 12.93
C ASP A 800 -38.47 8.47 13.57
N THR A 801 -37.72 9.56 13.65
CA THR A 801 -36.40 9.62 14.29
C THR A 801 -35.35 8.83 13.52
N ALA A 802 -34.55 9.52 12.72
CA ALA A 802 -33.43 8.89 12.01
C ALA A 802 -32.18 9.79 11.99
N PHE A 803 -31.00 9.17 12.07
CA PHE A 803 -29.71 9.83 11.95
C PHE A 803 -28.97 9.27 10.72
N LEU A 804 -28.81 10.10 9.68
CA LEU A 804 -28.15 9.72 8.45
C LEU A 804 -26.78 10.42 8.38
N LYS A 805 -25.70 9.65 8.25
CA LYS A 805 -24.34 10.17 8.25
C LYS A 805 -23.49 9.66 7.09
N GLY A 806 -22.89 10.57 6.33
CA GLY A 806 -21.96 10.23 5.25
C GLY A 806 -22.60 9.37 4.16
N THR A 807 -23.89 9.54 3.90
CA THR A 807 -24.62 8.77 2.88
C THR A 807 -24.72 9.52 1.55
N THR A 808 -24.82 8.79 0.44
CA THR A 808 -25.01 9.38 -0.90
C THR A 808 -26.39 10.02 -1.05
N ASN A 809 -27.44 9.43 -0.47
CA ASN A 809 -28.76 10.05 -0.40
C ASN A 809 -29.29 9.99 1.04
N GLY A 810 -30.25 10.85 1.35
CA GLY A 810 -30.96 10.83 2.61
C GLY A 810 -32.23 10.00 2.49
N LEU A 811 -33.32 10.68 2.12
CA LEU A 811 -34.64 10.12 1.92
C LEU A 811 -34.98 10.14 0.42
N ARG A 812 -35.12 8.97 -0.19
CA ARG A 812 -35.22 8.85 -1.65
C ARG A 812 -36.45 8.07 -2.08
N ILE A 813 -37.20 8.58 -3.06
CA ILE A 813 -38.22 7.84 -3.80
C ILE A 813 -37.79 7.81 -5.26
N LYS A 814 -37.59 6.62 -5.83
CA LYS A 814 -37.11 6.42 -7.21
C LYS A 814 -38.07 5.54 -8.01
N THR A 815 -38.52 6.03 -9.16
CA THR A 815 -39.41 5.29 -10.06
C THR A 815 -38.95 5.39 -11.51
N TRP A 816 -39.21 4.34 -12.28
CA TRP A 816 -38.96 4.29 -13.72
C TRP A 816 -40.13 4.90 -14.49
N GLN A 817 -39.83 5.64 -15.54
CA GLN A 817 -40.83 6.01 -16.54
C GLN A 817 -41.29 4.77 -17.31
N GLY A 818 -42.55 4.76 -17.72
CA GLY A 818 -43.24 3.62 -18.32
C GLY A 818 -44.07 2.81 -17.31
N GLY A 819 -43.70 2.84 -16.03
CA GLY A 819 -44.40 2.15 -14.94
C GLY A 819 -45.78 2.71 -14.61
N SER A 820 -46.52 1.98 -13.78
CA SER A 820 -47.85 2.36 -13.27
C SER A 820 -48.04 1.98 -11.79
N GLY A 821 -49.13 2.39 -11.16
CA GLY A 821 -49.39 2.14 -9.74
C GLY A 821 -49.18 3.39 -8.88
N TYR A 822 -48.85 3.24 -7.59
CA TYR A 822 -48.73 4.39 -6.69
C TYR A 822 -47.73 4.22 -5.53
N VAL A 823 -47.18 5.35 -5.09
CA VAL A 823 -46.55 5.57 -3.78
C VAL A 823 -47.37 6.62 -3.05
N ARG A 824 -48.00 6.25 -1.92
CA ARG A 824 -48.83 7.19 -1.17
C ARG A 824 -48.77 7.05 0.35
N ALA A 825 -49.12 8.12 1.05
CA ALA A 825 -49.12 8.17 2.51
C ALA A 825 -47.75 7.80 3.09
N VAL A 826 -46.72 8.55 2.68
CA VAL A 826 -45.36 8.41 3.21
C VAL A 826 -45.05 9.60 4.10
N ARG A 827 -44.60 9.35 5.32
CA ARG A 827 -44.24 10.39 6.29
C ARG A 827 -42.83 10.15 6.82
N TYR A 828 -41.96 11.13 6.61
CA TYR A 828 -40.63 11.19 7.20
C TYR A 828 -40.61 12.29 8.25
N GLU A 829 -40.32 11.94 9.51
CA GLU A 829 -40.32 12.86 10.64
C GLU A 829 -39.06 12.70 11.51
N ASN A 830 -38.60 13.82 12.06
CA ASN A 830 -37.48 13.88 13.01
C ASN A 830 -36.17 13.32 12.43
N VAL A 831 -35.74 13.81 11.27
CA VAL A 831 -34.56 13.27 10.57
C VAL A 831 -33.38 14.24 10.67
N GLN A 832 -32.28 13.77 11.24
CA GLN A 832 -31.01 14.48 11.32
C GLN A 832 -30.03 13.96 10.25
N MET A 833 -29.42 14.88 9.51
CA MET A 833 -28.47 14.55 8.44
C MET A 833 -27.10 15.18 8.67
N ASP A 834 -26.03 14.38 8.58
CA ASP A 834 -24.64 14.81 8.73
C ASP A 834 -23.83 14.38 7.50
N ASP A 835 -23.38 15.33 6.70
CA ASP A 835 -22.52 15.08 5.53
C ASP A 835 -23.19 14.22 4.44
N VAL A 836 -24.51 14.36 4.25
CA VAL A 836 -25.29 13.62 3.26
C VAL A 836 -25.17 14.26 1.89
N ALA A 837 -24.92 13.50 0.82
CA ALA A 837 -24.70 14.10 -0.49
C ALA A 837 -25.99 14.66 -1.11
N ASN A 838 -27.10 13.92 -1.07
CA ASN A 838 -28.41 14.34 -1.59
C ASN A 838 -29.53 14.07 -0.55
N PRO A 839 -29.82 15.03 0.34
CA PRO A 839 -30.74 14.87 1.46
C PRO A 839 -32.15 14.37 1.12
N ILE A 840 -32.89 15.05 0.25
CA ILE A 840 -34.28 14.71 -0.08
C ILE A 840 -34.42 14.58 -1.60
N ILE A 841 -34.88 13.42 -2.06
CA ILE A 841 -35.04 13.12 -3.48
C ILE A 841 -36.39 12.46 -3.77
N ILE A 842 -37.11 13.00 -4.75
CA ILE A 842 -38.09 12.28 -5.54
C ILE A 842 -37.61 12.32 -6.99
N ASP A 843 -37.41 11.15 -7.60
CA ASP A 843 -36.93 11.03 -8.99
C ASP A 843 -37.78 10.01 -9.76
N GLN A 844 -38.72 10.51 -10.56
CA GLN A 844 -39.53 9.69 -11.47
C GLN A 844 -38.85 9.42 -12.82
N PHE A 845 -37.64 9.96 -13.04
CA PHE A 845 -36.83 9.76 -14.25
C PHE A 845 -35.66 8.81 -13.99
N TYR A 846 -35.76 7.95 -12.97
CA TYR A 846 -34.70 7.04 -12.59
C TYR A 846 -34.38 6.05 -13.72
N CYS A 847 -33.08 5.91 -14.03
CA CYS A 847 -32.57 5.04 -15.08
C CYS A 847 -31.21 4.48 -14.66
N ASP A 848 -31.09 3.16 -14.53
CA ASP A 848 -29.83 2.47 -14.17
C ASP A 848 -28.98 2.04 -15.40
N SER A 849 -29.39 2.48 -16.60
CA SER A 849 -28.76 2.13 -17.88
C SER A 849 -27.72 3.17 -18.32
N PRO A 850 -26.58 2.75 -18.91
CA PRO A 850 -25.62 3.66 -19.54
C PRO A 850 -26.17 4.37 -20.79
N LYS A 851 -27.30 3.91 -21.33
CA LYS A 851 -28.06 4.62 -22.36
C LYS A 851 -29.18 5.40 -21.67
N SER A 852 -29.35 6.68 -22.04
CA SER A 852 -30.45 7.50 -21.56
C SER A 852 -31.79 6.79 -21.83
N CYS A 853 -32.54 6.50 -20.76
CA CYS A 853 -33.90 6.01 -20.88
C CYS A 853 -34.74 7.03 -21.63
N GLN A 854 -35.58 6.58 -22.56
CA GLN A 854 -36.47 7.48 -23.28
C GLN A 854 -37.57 7.97 -22.35
N ASN A 855 -37.95 9.24 -22.49
CA ASN A 855 -39.11 9.77 -21.79
C ASN A 855 -40.37 9.03 -22.24
N GLN A 856 -41.10 8.47 -21.30
CA GLN A 856 -42.36 7.75 -21.54
C GLN A 856 -43.54 8.51 -20.96
N THR A 857 -44.75 8.19 -21.43
CA THR A 857 -45.98 8.90 -21.06
C THR A 857 -46.63 8.41 -19.76
N SER A 858 -46.19 7.28 -19.20
CA SER A 858 -46.65 6.75 -17.90
C SER A 858 -45.54 6.81 -16.84
N ALA A 859 -45.93 6.91 -15.57
CA ALA A 859 -45.05 6.76 -14.41
C ALA A 859 -45.89 6.31 -13.20
N VAL A 860 -45.23 5.81 -12.16
CA VAL A 860 -45.86 5.48 -10.86
C VAL A 860 -46.33 6.76 -10.19
N GLU A 861 -47.61 6.84 -9.79
CA GLU A 861 -48.17 8.04 -9.15
C GLU A 861 -47.53 8.27 -7.77
N ILE A 862 -47.01 9.46 -7.50
CA ILE A 862 -46.47 9.82 -6.19
C ILE A 862 -47.35 10.89 -5.57
N SER A 863 -48.01 10.57 -4.45
CA SER A 863 -48.87 11.52 -3.75
C SER A 863 -48.85 11.38 -2.23
N GLN A 864 -49.23 12.45 -1.52
CA GLN A 864 -49.32 12.44 -0.04
C GLN A 864 -47.99 12.07 0.64
N ILE A 865 -46.92 12.81 0.29
CA ILE A 865 -45.59 12.64 0.88
C ILE A 865 -45.33 13.81 1.82
N MET A 866 -44.97 13.52 3.06
CA MET A 866 -44.79 14.51 4.11
C MET A 866 -43.37 14.41 4.69
N TYR A 867 -42.68 15.55 4.74
CA TYR A 867 -41.38 15.72 5.36
C TYR A 867 -41.52 16.72 6.51
N VAL A 868 -41.18 16.31 7.74
CA VAL A 868 -41.39 17.11 8.97
C VAL A 868 -40.13 17.09 9.82
N ASN A 869 -39.68 18.26 10.29
CA ASN A 869 -38.53 18.39 11.22
C ASN A 869 -37.29 17.65 10.69
N ILE A 870 -36.77 18.12 9.56
CA ILE A 870 -35.57 17.55 8.92
C ILE A 870 -34.46 18.59 8.92
N HIS A 871 -33.35 18.30 9.59
CA HIS A 871 -32.24 19.24 9.74
C HIS A 871 -30.89 18.59 9.45
N GLY A 872 -29.94 19.36 8.90
CA GLY A 872 -28.62 18.81 8.61
C GLY A 872 -27.82 19.49 7.51
N THR A 873 -26.87 18.74 6.95
CA THR A 873 -25.96 19.23 5.91
C THR A 873 -26.00 18.42 4.60
N SER A 874 -25.80 19.13 3.48
CA SER A 874 -25.81 18.63 2.10
C SER A 874 -24.46 18.84 1.41
N LYS A 875 -23.95 17.85 0.65
CA LYS A 875 -22.80 18.08 -0.26
C LYS A 875 -23.24 18.66 -1.61
N SER A 876 -24.37 18.20 -2.15
CA SER A 876 -24.85 18.66 -3.45
C SER A 876 -25.53 20.04 -3.35
N PRO A 877 -25.53 20.84 -4.43
CA PRO A 877 -26.21 22.13 -4.45
C PRO A 877 -27.71 22.00 -4.18
N ASN A 878 -28.32 21.00 -4.82
CA ASN A 878 -29.73 20.69 -4.68
C ASN A 878 -29.94 19.78 -3.46
N ALA A 879 -30.09 20.38 -2.27
CA ALA A 879 -30.37 19.64 -1.06
C ALA A 879 -31.75 18.95 -1.12
N MET A 880 -32.71 19.57 -1.80
CA MET A 880 -34.02 19.00 -2.08
C MET A 880 -34.24 18.93 -3.60
N LYS A 881 -34.53 17.73 -4.13
CA LYS A 881 -34.77 17.51 -5.57
C LYS A 881 -36.09 16.76 -5.77
N PHE A 882 -37.04 17.41 -6.42
CA PHE A 882 -38.34 16.84 -6.82
C PHE A 882 -38.42 16.83 -8.35
N ALA A 883 -38.03 15.72 -8.97
CA ALA A 883 -38.07 15.52 -10.41
C ALA A 883 -39.22 14.58 -10.77
N CYS A 884 -40.39 15.16 -11.06
CA CYS A 884 -41.60 14.42 -11.38
C CYS A 884 -41.95 14.51 -12.88
N SER A 885 -42.65 13.50 -13.39
CA SER A 885 -43.09 13.37 -14.78
C SER A 885 -44.16 14.40 -15.11
N ASP A 886 -44.08 15.01 -16.29
CA ASP A 886 -45.07 15.99 -16.75
C ASP A 886 -46.45 15.37 -17.00
N THR A 887 -46.48 14.08 -17.37
CA THR A 887 -47.73 13.33 -17.61
C THR A 887 -48.36 12.78 -16.33
N VAL A 888 -47.57 12.54 -15.28
CA VAL A 888 -48.02 12.01 -13.98
C VAL A 888 -47.32 12.80 -12.86
N PRO A 889 -47.72 14.07 -12.66
CA PRO A 889 -47.06 14.96 -11.72
C PRO A 889 -47.20 14.49 -10.27
N CYS A 890 -46.20 14.76 -9.44
CA CYS A 890 -46.29 14.50 -8.02
C CYS A 890 -47.28 15.48 -7.36
N SER A 891 -48.09 15.02 -6.41
CA SER A 891 -49.11 15.85 -5.76
C SER A 891 -49.14 15.71 -4.25
N LYS A 892 -49.65 16.74 -3.55
CA LYS A 892 -49.79 16.75 -2.09
C LYS A 892 -48.45 16.47 -1.37
N ILE A 893 -47.37 17.09 -1.86
CA ILE A 893 -46.08 17.10 -1.16
C ILE A 893 -46.13 18.18 -0.07
N VAL A 894 -45.78 17.81 1.16
CA VAL A 894 -45.82 18.70 2.32
C VAL A 894 -44.43 18.81 2.93
N LEU A 895 -43.93 20.04 3.07
CA LEU A 895 -42.68 20.35 3.75
C LEU A 895 -42.97 21.18 5.00
N ASN A 896 -42.49 20.73 6.16
CA ASN A 896 -42.61 21.44 7.43
C ASN A 896 -41.28 21.36 8.19
N ASP A 897 -40.79 22.50 8.66
CA ASP A 897 -39.58 22.65 9.48
C ASP A 897 -38.38 21.89 8.89
N ILE A 898 -37.92 22.35 7.73
CA ILE A 898 -36.77 21.77 7.01
C ILE A 898 -35.60 22.76 7.10
N ASN A 899 -34.43 22.31 7.52
CA ASN A 899 -33.24 23.15 7.66
C ASN A 899 -31.98 22.42 7.18
N LEU A 900 -31.69 22.53 5.89
CA LEU A 900 -30.58 21.89 5.21
C LEU A 900 -29.59 22.93 4.68
N LYS A 901 -28.32 22.79 5.06
CA LYS A 901 -27.24 23.73 4.67
C LYS A 901 -26.15 23.01 3.90
N ARG A 902 -25.40 23.70 3.03
CA ARG A 902 -24.27 23.04 2.38
C ARG A 902 -23.09 22.89 3.34
N THR A 903 -22.34 21.79 3.19
CA THR A 903 -21.12 21.54 3.97
C THR A 903 -19.99 22.53 3.65
N ASP A 904 -19.97 23.11 2.45
CA ASP A 904 -18.98 24.11 2.03
C ASP A 904 -19.34 25.56 2.44
N GLY A 905 -20.39 25.74 3.24
CA GLY A 905 -20.85 27.06 3.71
C GLY A 905 -21.63 27.88 2.68
N LYS A 906 -21.84 27.38 1.45
CA LYS A 906 -22.67 28.06 0.44
C LYS A 906 -24.17 27.79 0.68
N SER A 907 -25.03 28.54 -0.02
CA SER A 907 -26.48 28.35 0.04
C SER A 907 -26.91 27.05 -0.62
N ALA A 908 -27.72 26.25 0.07
CA ALA A 908 -28.38 25.08 -0.51
C ALA A 908 -29.56 25.52 -1.41
N GLN A 909 -30.01 24.65 -2.32
CA GLN A 909 -31.06 24.93 -3.28
C GLN A 909 -32.13 23.81 -3.32
N THR A 910 -33.31 24.18 -3.82
CA THR A 910 -34.41 23.25 -4.10
C THR A 910 -34.68 23.20 -5.59
N PHE A 911 -34.77 22.00 -6.15
CA PHE A 911 -35.16 21.76 -7.54
C PHE A 911 -36.58 21.17 -7.59
N CYS A 912 -37.45 21.74 -8.43
CA CYS A 912 -38.82 21.26 -8.65
C CYS A 912 -39.09 21.10 -10.15
N ASN A 913 -39.63 19.94 -10.55
CA ASN A 913 -40.23 19.70 -11.87
C ASN A 913 -41.57 18.99 -11.68
N SER A 914 -42.65 19.55 -12.23
CA SER A 914 -43.99 18.95 -12.26
C SER A 914 -44.48 18.40 -10.91
N VAL A 915 -44.34 19.21 -9.85
CA VAL A 915 -44.69 18.86 -8.47
C VAL A 915 -45.62 19.90 -7.85
N LYS A 916 -46.69 19.42 -7.19
CA LYS A 916 -47.68 20.24 -6.47
C LYS A 916 -47.63 19.96 -4.97
N GLY A 917 -47.61 21.02 -4.18
CA GLY A 917 -47.46 20.92 -2.73
C GLY A 917 -47.48 22.27 -2.04
N PHE A 918 -47.17 22.26 -0.75
CA PHE A 918 -46.96 23.48 0.01
C PHE A 918 -45.89 23.28 1.09
N ALA A 919 -45.20 24.36 1.40
CA ALA A 919 -44.25 24.48 2.50
C ALA A 919 -44.81 25.45 3.54
N TYR A 920 -44.62 25.18 4.82
CA TYR A 920 -44.98 26.09 5.91
C TYR A 920 -43.96 26.03 7.05
N ASP A 921 -44.02 27.01 7.95
CA ASP A 921 -43.00 27.28 8.97
C ASP A 921 -41.61 27.53 8.37
N ASN A 922 -40.53 27.07 9.02
CA ASN A 922 -39.17 27.35 8.60
C ASN A 922 -38.67 26.30 7.58
N VAL A 923 -38.65 26.63 6.29
CA VAL A 923 -38.14 25.75 5.23
C VAL A 923 -36.94 26.39 4.52
N GLN A 924 -35.75 25.83 4.78
CA GLN A 924 -34.47 26.19 4.19
C GLN A 924 -33.79 24.92 3.64
N PRO A 925 -33.37 24.89 2.36
CA PRO A 925 -33.50 25.95 1.36
C PRO A 925 -34.95 26.22 0.94
N SER A 926 -35.23 27.44 0.44
CA SER A 926 -36.59 27.82 0.02
C SER A 926 -37.16 26.85 -1.02
N ALA A 927 -38.45 26.53 -0.90
CA ALA A 927 -39.18 25.63 -1.79
C ALA A 927 -40.26 26.36 -2.61
N ASP A 928 -40.03 27.64 -2.95
CA ASP A 928 -40.95 28.48 -3.74
C ASP A 928 -41.29 27.90 -5.13
N CYS A 929 -40.49 26.95 -5.61
CA CYS A 929 -40.73 26.26 -6.88
C CYS A 929 -41.87 25.22 -6.85
N LEU A 930 -42.45 24.92 -5.68
CA LEU A 930 -43.60 24.04 -5.57
C LEU A 930 -44.85 24.73 -6.12
N MET A 931 -45.56 24.08 -7.06
CA MET A 931 -46.82 24.63 -7.57
C MET A 931 -47.90 24.53 -6.49
N THR A 932 -48.54 25.65 -6.16
CA THR A 932 -49.58 25.73 -5.14
C THR A 932 -50.84 24.99 -5.60
N ASP A 933 -51.30 24.05 -4.79
CA ASP A 933 -52.61 23.42 -4.98
C ASP A 933 -53.67 24.36 -4.36
N ASN A 934 -54.34 25.16 -5.21
CA ASN A 934 -55.29 26.21 -4.79
C ASN A 934 -56.45 25.71 -3.90
N ASN A 935 -56.64 24.39 -3.76
CA ASN A 935 -57.66 23.78 -2.90
C ASN A 935 -57.18 23.41 -1.47
N LEU A 936 -55.86 23.37 -1.18
CA LEU A 936 -55.32 22.90 0.11
C LEU A 936 -54.97 24.01 1.11
N VAL A 937 -54.65 25.22 0.61
CA VAL A 937 -54.29 26.37 1.47
C VAL A 937 -55.49 26.82 2.33
N TYR A 938 -56.72 26.66 1.82
CA TYR A 938 -57.95 27.03 2.54
C TYR A 938 -58.41 26.00 3.59
N GLN A 939 -58.10 24.70 3.42
CA GLN A 939 -58.50 23.66 4.36
C GLN A 939 -57.52 23.47 5.53
N THR A 940 -56.23 23.75 5.31
CA THR A 940 -55.18 23.50 6.32
C THR A 940 -55.10 24.62 7.36
N ARG A 941 -55.35 25.88 6.97
CA ARG A 941 -55.42 27.02 7.92
C ARG A 941 -56.57 26.88 8.93
N ASN A 942 -57.67 26.24 8.57
CA ASN A 942 -58.84 26.09 9.45
C ASN A 942 -58.80 24.83 10.34
N ARG A 943 -57.83 23.93 10.17
CA ARG A 943 -57.68 22.72 11.01
C ARG A 943 -56.56 22.79 12.04
N ILE A 944 -55.72 23.82 12.01
CA ILE A 944 -54.61 24.01 12.97
C ILE A 944 -55.05 24.90 14.18
N GLN A 945 -56.29 25.43 14.17
CA GLN A 945 -56.88 26.17 15.30
C GLN A 945 -58.01 25.41 16.04
N ALA A 946 -58.08 24.08 15.91
CA ALA A 946 -59.04 23.24 16.65
C ALA A 946 -58.34 22.06 17.34
#